data_AF-K9HUE8-F1
#
_entry.id   AF-K9HUE8-F1
#
_cell.length_a   1.000
_cell.length_b   1.000
_cell.length_c   1.000
_cell.angle_alpha   90.00
_cell.angle_beta   90.00
_cell.angle_gamma   90.00
#
_symmetry.space_group_name_H-M   'P 1'
#
loop_
_entity.id
_entity.type
_entity.pdbx_description
1 polymer ?
#
loop_
_entity_poly.entity_id
_entity_poly.type
_entity_poly.pdbx_seq_one_letter_code
_entity_poly.pdbx_strand_id
1 'polypeptide(L)'
;MAHRKEHVNDPWDVFGGLISRIAEDRRYWMIPLMLWTAMVGSSLWWGWRTAELHTENMALGQAKYIEGMVEAVRSWNAFHGGVYVPIGPETQPNPYLKDPHREIEGPGNMVLTKVNPAFMTRQLADLIRDRSDTTIHLTSLKPINPGNFADAWEAEALKAFEQGSTSRFELVEGLTPLFRYIKPLMVEQVCMTCHEHQGYKVGDIRGGLSVSFTPTELLTAEKQTKQQALAVHLAVWFLVTATTIAGLARVRQQILSLRSAKEHQDVLVEQRTGELRVQYAERKNAEERLRLLIDSSGQGILAINRHGVCTDCNPMARQLLGYDREALVGAHVRDLIYYATPDGQPRDVRTCSMTRAFRNGEAVQETDTVFWTAEGHTLPVEFNAHPLASGEQGTVLLFTDIRERKQAELQLRTLSTAVERGPAPVTIFGDDGVIQYANPPFCDLMGYPADKLVGATMASMRSGQTEPSVYEDLWRTIRRGRVWRGEVSSKCHDGRVVLLHTSVAPISSTGSSDFVYVALFEDITERRREEDDVWCQANFDALTGLPNRNLFQDRLVQAVEQSRRNKGMMALMYIDLDGFKKVNDTLGHAAGDMVLKEAGDRIAAYLRSTDTVARLGGDEFAVLIPASVSPREIEFVAERILVSLAQPFDLGGQTEKIAGSVGIAFYSGEEENLDRLVHRADIAMYAAKRHGGSVFRLYDPKMEAVSA
;
A
#
# COMPACT_ATOMS: atom_id res chain seq x y z
N MET A 1 -47.94 42.15 -1.98
CA MET A 1 -47.69 40.72 -1.66
C MET A 1 -46.18 40.52 -1.57
N ALA A 2 -45.66 40.52 -0.34
CA ALA A 2 -44.24 40.36 -0.07
C ALA A 2 -43.97 38.90 0.30
N HIS A 3 -43.32 38.15 -0.58
CA HIS A 3 -42.82 36.81 -0.26
C HIS A 3 -41.50 36.95 0.51
N ARG A 4 -41.58 36.78 1.83
CA ARG A 4 -40.44 36.57 2.71
C ARG A 4 -39.94 35.15 2.46
N LYS A 5 -38.82 34.99 1.75
CA LYS A 5 -38.11 33.70 1.67
C LYS A 5 -37.38 33.49 2.99
N GLU A 6 -37.78 32.48 3.74
CA GLU A 6 -37.03 31.95 4.86
C GLU A 6 -35.75 31.30 4.30
N HIS A 7 -34.60 31.85 4.67
CA HIS A 7 -33.30 31.20 4.46
C HIS A 7 -33.23 29.99 5.40
N VAL A 8 -33.26 28.79 4.82
CA VAL A 8 -32.84 27.57 5.50
C VAL A 8 -31.33 27.73 5.76
N ASN A 9 -30.92 27.74 7.03
CA ASN A 9 -29.52 27.75 7.43
C ASN A 9 -28.86 26.45 6.95
N ASP A 10 -28.05 26.55 5.89
CA ASP A 10 -27.26 25.44 5.39
C ASP A 10 -26.17 25.10 6.45
N PRO A 11 -26.10 23.86 6.97
CA PRO A 11 -25.03 23.47 7.91
C PRO A 11 -23.62 23.75 7.38
N TRP A 12 -23.45 23.79 6.06
CA TRP A 12 -22.18 24.14 5.41
C TRP A 12 -21.79 25.62 5.57
N ASP A 13 -22.74 26.54 5.71
CA ASP A 13 -22.47 27.97 5.99
C ASP A 13 -21.97 28.19 7.42
N VAL A 14 -22.48 27.41 8.37
CA VAL A 14 -22.04 27.46 9.78
C VAL A 14 -20.61 26.91 9.92
N PHE A 15 -20.32 25.78 9.27
CA PHE A 15 -18.98 25.20 9.24
C PHE A 15 -17.99 26.09 8.48
N GLY A 16 -18.38 26.65 7.33
CA GLY A 16 -17.56 27.58 6.56
C GLY A 16 -17.22 28.85 7.34
N GLY A 17 -18.20 29.42 8.08
CA GLY A 17 -18.00 30.57 8.95
C GLY A 17 -17.13 30.28 10.18
N LEU A 18 -17.16 29.06 10.71
CA LEU A 18 -16.27 28.65 11.80
C LEU A 18 -14.83 28.49 11.32
N ILE A 19 -14.63 27.84 10.16
CA ILE A 19 -13.30 27.66 9.55
C ILE A 19 -12.69 29.01 9.17
N SER A 20 -13.48 29.94 8.61
CA SER A 20 -12.99 31.27 8.28
C SER A 20 -12.56 32.05 9.53
N ARG A 21 -13.33 31.98 10.63
CA ARG A 21 -12.95 32.60 11.91
C ARG A 21 -11.69 32.00 12.51
N ILE A 22 -11.55 30.68 12.46
CA ILE A 22 -10.36 29.97 12.95
C ILE A 22 -9.13 30.36 12.13
N ALA A 23 -9.26 30.46 10.79
CA ALA A 23 -8.15 30.84 9.93
C ALA A 23 -7.76 32.33 10.08
N GLU A 24 -8.73 33.23 10.24
CA GLU A 24 -8.51 34.68 10.32
C GLU A 24 -7.84 35.13 11.63
N ASP A 25 -8.22 34.57 12.78
CA ASP A 25 -7.65 34.97 14.08
C ASP A 25 -6.71 33.90 14.64
N ARG A 26 -5.43 34.28 14.81
CA ARG A 26 -4.37 33.40 15.34
C ARG A 26 -4.70 32.84 16.71
N ARG A 27 -5.53 33.49 17.51
CA ARG A 27 -5.93 33.00 18.84
C ARG A 27 -6.67 31.67 18.77
N TYR A 28 -7.39 31.41 17.68
CA TYR A 28 -8.13 30.17 17.49
C TYR A 28 -7.29 29.03 16.91
N TRP A 29 -6.03 29.28 16.50
CA TRP A 29 -5.14 28.22 16.00
C TRP A 29 -4.79 27.21 17.09
N MET A 30 -4.90 27.60 18.36
CA MET A 30 -4.73 26.70 19.51
C MET A 30 -5.77 25.58 19.55
N ILE A 31 -6.98 25.79 19.02
CA ILE A 31 -8.07 24.81 19.11
C ILE A 31 -7.71 23.50 18.38
N PRO A 32 -7.38 23.49 17.07
CA PRO A 32 -6.98 22.26 16.40
C PRO A 32 -5.68 21.68 16.96
N LEU A 33 -4.75 22.51 17.43
CA LEU A 33 -3.51 22.02 18.07
C LEU A 33 -3.78 21.27 19.38
N MET A 34 -4.69 21.76 20.21
CA MET A 34 -5.12 21.08 21.44
C MET A 34 -5.83 19.77 21.13
N LEU A 35 -6.68 19.74 20.10
CA LEU A 35 -7.35 18.51 19.65
C LEU A 35 -6.35 17.46 19.18
N TRP A 36 -5.37 17.84 18.34
CA TRP A 36 -4.32 16.91 17.91
C TRP A 36 -3.46 16.42 19.08
N THR A 37 -3.13 17.29 20.01
CA THR A 37 -2.35 16.92 21.20
C THR A 37 -3.12 15.92 22.07
N ALA A 38 -4.42 16.13 22.29
CA ALA A 38 -5.27 15.20 23.04
C ALA A 38 -5.40 13.85 22.32
N MET A 39 -5.58 13.85 21.00
CA MET A 39 -5.72 12.63 20.21
C MET A 39 -4.44 11.80 20.20
N VAL A 40 -3.30 12.42 19.88
CA VAL A 40 -1.99 11.74 19.87
C VAL A 40 -1.58 11.30 21.27
N GLY A 41 -1.84 12.12 22.30
CA GLY A 41 -1.59 11.77 23.69
C GLY A 41 -2.42 10.57 24.17
N SER A 42 -3.69 10.51 23.78
CA SER A 42 -4.56 9.35 24.11
C SER A 42 -4.09 8.07 23.43
N SER A 43 -3.67 8.17 22.17
CA SER A 43 -3.08 7.05 21.41
C SER A 43 -1.79 6.54 22.07
N LEU A 44 -0.90 7.47 22.49
CA LEU A 44 0.35 7.11 23.19
C LEU A 44 0.06 6.43 24.52
N TRP A 45 -0.86 6.98 25.32
CA TRP A 45 -1.26 6.40 26.60
C TRP A 45 -1.84 5.00 26.42
N TRP A 46 -2.69 4.80 25.41
CA TRP A 46 -3.24 3.49 25.06
C TRP A 46 -2.12 2.49 24.68
N GLY A 47 -1.17 2.91 23.85
CA GLY A 47 -0.01 2.13 23.46
C GLY A 47 0.85 1.71 24.66
N TRP A 48 1.14 2.63 25.59
CA TRP A 48 1.87 2.31 26.82
C TRP A 48 1.13 1.32 27.71
N ARG A 49 -0.18 1.52 27.89
CA ARG A 49 -0.99 0.62 28.71
C ARG A 49 -1.08 -0.77 28.10
N THR A 50 -1.14 -0.84 26.77
CA THR A 50 -1.13 -2.10 26.02
C THR A 50 0.20 -2.83 26.16
N ALA A 51 1.32 -2.10 26.12
CA ALA A 51 2.65 -2.68 26.33
C ALA A 51 2.79 -3.29 27.73
N GLU A 52 2.37 -2.58 28.79
CA GLU A 52 2.38 -3.10 30.17
C GLU A 52 1.56 -4.38 30.31
N LEU A 53 0.30 -4.35 29.84
CA LEU A 53 -0.59 -5.50 29.91
C LEU A 53 -0.04 -6.68 29.10
N HIS A 54 0.62 -6.43 27.98
CA HIS A 54 1.25 -7.49 27.19
C HIS A 54 2.40 -8.16 27.95
N THR A 55 3.29 -7.37 28.57
CA THR A 55 4.38 -7.87 29.41
C THR A 55 3.86 -8.72 30.57
N GLU A 56 2.86 -8.23 31.31
CA GLU A 56 2.26 -8.97 32.43
C GLU A 56 1.65 -10.29 31.97
N ASN A 57 0.92 -10.29 30.84
CA ASN A 57 0.32 -11.51 30.29
C ASN A 57 1.36 -12.52 29.82
N MET A 58 2.46 -12.06 29.22
CA MET A 58 3.57 -12.93 28.83
C MET A 58 4.24 -13.55 30.06
N ALA A 59 4.53 -12.76 31.08
CA ALA A 59 5.13 -13.25 32.32
C ALA A 59 4.21 -14.26 33.03
N LEU A 60 2.89 -13.98 33.09
CA LEU A 60 1.91 -14.91 33.63
C LEU A 60 1.80 -16.19 32.80
N GLY A 61 1.85 -16.09 31.48
CA GLY A 61 1.85 -17.23 30.56
C GLY A 61 3.06 -18.15 30.78
N GLN A 62 4.25 -17.55 30.90
CA GLN A 62 5.48 -18.28 31.22
C GLN A 62 5.39 -18.97 32.59
N ALA A 63 4.88 -18.28 33.61
CA ALA A 63 4.70 -18.87 34.94
C ALA A 63 3.74 -20.06 34.93
N LYS A 64 2.59 -19.94 34.25
CA LYS A 64 1.61 -21.03 34.08
C LYS A 64 2.17 -22.21 33.29
N TYR A 65 2.98 -21.94 32.27
CA TYR A 65 3.65 -22.99 31.51
C TYR A 65 4.62 -23.80 32.39
N ILE A 66 5.47 -23.11 33.15
CA ILE A 66 6.39 -23.75 34.11
C ILE A 66 5.61 -24.53 35.17
N GLU A 67 4.54 -23.94 35.72
CA GLU A 67 3.67 -24.59 36.68
C GLU A 67 3.05 -25.87 36.12
N GLY A 68 2.46 -25.83 34.93
CA GLY A 68 1.89 -27.00 34.26
C GLY A 68 2.91 -28.11 34.03
N MET A 69 4.14 -27.77 33.63
CA MET A 69 5.23 -28.74 33.50
C MET A 69 5.57 -29.41 34.84
N VAL A 70 5.67 -28.63 35.92
CA VAL A 70 6.00 -29.15 37.26
C VAL A 70 4.86 -30.03 37.79
N GLU A 71 3.61 -29.62 37.60
CA GLU A 71 2.45 -30.44 37.96
C GLU A 71 2.42 -31.75 37.18
N ALA A 72 2.66 -31.72 35.86
CA ALA A 72 2.71 -32.94 35.04
C ALA A 72 3.79 -33.93 35.51
N VAL A 73 5.02 -33.43 35.75
CA VAL A 73 6.12 -34.25 36.27
C VAL A 73 5.78 -34.81 37.66
N ARG A 74 5.18 -33.99 38.52
CA ARG A 74 4.79 -34.42 39.87
C ARG A 74 3.69 -35.48 39.84
N SER A 75 2.69 -35.33 38.98
CA SER A 75 1.62 -36.31 38.76
C SER A 75 2.15 -37.62 38.22
N TRP A 76 3.06 -37.57 37.25
CA TRP A 76 3.77 -38.75 36.74
C TRP A 76 4.56 -39.46 37.84
N ASN A 77 5.34 -38.72 38.64
CA ASN A 77 6.09 -39.28 39.77
C ASN A 77 5.16 -39.91 40.81
N ALA A 78 4.03 -39.26 41.11
CA ALA A 78 3.03 -39.76 42.06
C ALA A 78 2.39 -41.07 41.61
N PHE A 79 2.11 -41.22 40.31
CA PHE A 79 1.61 -42.46 39.73
C PHE A 79 2.54 -43.65 39.98
N HIS A 80 3.86 -43.43 39.90
CA HIS A 80 4.86 -44.48 40.13
C HIS A 80 5.20 -44.72 41.61
N GLY A 81 4.66 -43.94 42.55
CA GLY A 81 4.90 -44.12 43.99
C GLY A 81 6.31 -43.77 44.48
N GLY A 82 7.15 -43.19 43.62
CA GLY A 82 8.57 -42.90 43.86
C GLY A 82 9.52 -43.99 43.32
N VAL A 83 10.82 -43.72 43.34
CA VAL A 83 11.85 -44.66 42.85
C VAL A 83 12.91 -44.90 43.92
N TYR A 84 13.54 -46.06 43.88
CA TYR A 84 14.66 -46.40 44.75
C TYR A 84 15.98 -46.05 44.06
N VAL A 85 16.79 -45.22 44.71
CA VAL A 85 18.06 -44.70 44.18
C VAL A 85 19.20 -45.05 45.14
N PRO A 86 20.40 -45.37 44.63
CA PRO A 86 21.57 -45.60 45.49
C PRO A 86 21.85 -44.42 46.43
N ILE A 87 22.17 -44.72 47.69
CA ILE A 87 22.64 -43.70 48.62
C ILE A 87 24.05 -43.27 48.19
N GLY A 88 24.23 -41.97 47.99
CA GLY A 88 25.50 -41.40 47.54
C GLY A 88 25.60 -39.90 47.85
N PRO A 89 26.66 -39.22 47.37
CA PRO A 89 26.85 -37.79 47.61
C PRO A 89 25.68 -36.93 47.13
N GLU A 90 25.05 -37.32 46.02
CA GLU A 90 23.94 -36.57 45.40
C GLU A 90 22.55 -36.96 45.93
N THR A 91 22.41 -38.11 46.58
CA THR A 91 21.12 -38.59 47.09
C THR A 91 21.28 -39.19 48.49
N GLN A 92 20.82 -38.42 49.47
CA GLN A 92 20.76 -38.82 50.88
C GLN A 92 19.34 -39.29 51.24
N PRO A 93 19.18 -40.21 52.20
CA PRO A 93 17.87 -40.63 52.68
C PRO A 93 17.03 -39.43 53.16
N ASN A 94 15.77 -39.36 52.72
CA ASN A 94 14.86 -38.29 53.13
C ASN A 94 14.50 -38.44 54.63
N PRO A 95 14.97 -37.55 55.52
CA PRO A 95 14.75 -37.71 56.97
C PRO A 95 13.29 -37.49 57.37
N TYR A 96 12.49 -36.89 56.50
CA TYR A 96 11.08 -36.57 56.73
C TYR A 96 10.12 -37.62 56.19
N LEU A 97 10.61 -38.63 55.47
CA LEU A 97 9.78 -39.72 54.94
C LEU A 97 9.60 -40.80 56.01
N LYS A 98 8.36 -40.95 56.49
CA LYS A 98 7.96 -42.01 57.44
C LYS A 98 7.41 -43.21 56.67
N ASP A 99 8.30 -44.00 56.10
CA ASP A 99 7.99 -45.22 55.35
C ASP A 99 8.83 -46.40 55.89
N PRO A 100 8.22 -47.53 56.32
CA PRO A 100 8.94 -48.72 56.78
C PRO A 100 9.89 -49.32 55.72
N HIS A 101 9.62 -49.06 54.44
CA HIS A 101 10.43 -49.49 53.30
C HIS A 101 11.23 -48.33 52.70
N ARG A 102 11.58 -47.30 53.51
CA ARG A 102 12.37 -46.16 53.05
C ARG A 102 13.74 -46.57 52.54
N GLU A 103 14.40 -47.53 53.20
CA GLU A 103 15.63 -48.15 52.74
C GLU A 103 15.40 -49.62 52.39
N ILE A 104 15.95 -50.06 51.26
CA ILE A 104 15.94 -51.47 50.84
C ILE A 104 17.35 -51.90 50.41
N GLU A 105 17.65 -53.19 50.54
CA GLU A 105 18.86 -53.78 49.99
C GLU A 105 18.68 -54.06 48.49
N GLY A 106 19.57 -53.48 47.68
CA GLY A 106 19.63 -53.70 46.24
C GLY A 106 20.69 -54.72 45.84
N PRO A 107 20.84 -55.00 44.53
CA PRO A 107 21.85 -55.92 44.01
C PRO A 107 23.27 -55.46 44.41
N GLY A 108 24.12 -56.40 44.86
CA GLY A 108 25.53 -56.12 45.17
C GLY A 108 25.79 -55.42 46.51
N ASN A 109 24.99 -55.67 47.56
CA ASN A 109 25.08 -55.02 48.88
C ASN A 109 24.92 -53.49 48.86
N MET A 110 24.31 -52.95 47.80
CA MET A 110 24.02 -51.52 47.72
C MET A 110 22.76 -51.18 48.50
N VAL A 111 22.82 -50.17 49.37
CA VAL A 111 21.63 -49.65 50.07
C VAL A 111 20.96 -48.62 49.17
N LEU A 112 19.69 -48.86 48.83
CA LEU A 112 18.85 -47.94 48.07
C LEU A 112 17.93 -47.17 49.01
N THR A 113 17.72 -45.89 48.76
CA THR A 113 16.73 -45.06 49.48
C THR A 113 15.58 -44.66 48.56
N LYS A 114 14.37 -44.61 49.11
CA LYS A 114 13.16 -44.22 48.40
C LYS A 114 13.13 -42.70 48.20
N VAL A 115 13.18 -42.28 46.94
CA VAL A 115 12.95 -40.90 46.52
C VAL A 115 11.46 -40.77 46.19
N ASN A 116 10.68 -40.28 47.15
CA ASN A 116 9.23 -40.12 46.95
C ASN A 116 8.93 -38.91 46.04
N PRO A 117 7.73 -38.82 45.44
CA PRO A 117 7.39 -37.78 44.45
C PRO A 117 7.63 -36.34 44.93
N ALA A 118 7.35 -36.08 46.21
CA ALA A 118 7.58 -34.76 46.83
C ALA A 118 9.08 -34.42 46.97
N PHE A 119 9.93 -35.43 47.20
CA PHE A 119 11.38 -35.25 47.27
C PHE A 119 12.00 -35.09 45.88
N MET A 120 11.52 -35.85 44.88
CA MET A 120 11.89 -35.68 43.47
C MET A 120 11.59 -34.27 42.96
N THR A 121 10.38 -33.76 43.24
CA THR A 121 9.96 -32.42 42.79
C THR A 121 10.86 -31.34 43.42
N ARG A 122 11.32 -31.54 44.65
CA ARG A 122 12.25 -30.63 45.33
C ARG A 122 13.64 -30.67 44.70
N GLN A 123 14.19 -31.85 44.44
CA GLN A 123 15.47 -31.99 43.74
C GLN A 123 15.42 -31.33 42.35
N LEU A 124 14.30 -31.48 41.63
CA LEU A 124 14.10 -30.81 40.35
C LEU A 124 14.04 -29.28 40.51
N ALA A 125 13.33 -28.77 41.52
CA ALA A 125 13.28 -27.34 41.82
C ALA A 125 14.66 -26.77 42.20
N ASP A 126 15.45 -27.51 42.98
CA ASP A 126 16.83 -27.16 43.32
C ASP A 126 17.72 -27.12 42.06
N LEU A 127 17.62 -28.13 41.18
CA LEU A 127 18.34 -28.17 39.90
C LEU A 127 17.96 -27.00 38.97
N ILE A 128 16.69 -26.62 38.93
CA ILE A 128 16.21 -25.49 38.12
C ILE A 128 16.76 -24.18 38.67
N ARG A 129 16.74 -23.99 40.00
CA ARG A 129 17.30 -22.81 40.67
C ARG A 129 18.82 -22.68 40.46
N ASP A 130 19.55 -23.80 40.46
CA ASP A 130 21.00 -23.77 40.30
C ASP A 130 21.44 -23.53 38.84
N ARG A 131 20.54 -23.73 37.86
CA ARG A 131 20.82 -23.60 36.42
C ARG A 131 20.10 -22.45 35.73
N SER A 132 19.19 -21.76 36.41
CA SER A 132 18.38 -20.69 35.84
C SER A 132 17.95 -19.68 36.92
N ASP A 133 17.50 -18.51 36.50
CA ASP A 133 16.93 -17.50 37.42
C ASP A 133 15.49 -17.83 37.86
N THR A 134 15.01 -19.06 37.59
CA THR A 134 13.69 -19.52 38.00
C THR A 134 13.77 -20.27 39.32
N THR A 135 12.98 -19.83 40.29
CA THR A 135 12.79 -20.51 41.57
C THR A 135 11.42 -21.16 41.60
N ILE A 136 11.39 -22.44 41.94
CA ILE A 136 10.16 -23.20 42.16
C ILE A 136 10.13 -23.58 43.64
N HIS A 137 9.07 -23.21 44.33
CA HIS A 137 8.95 -23.45 45.76
C HIS A 137 7.62 -24.12 46.09
N LEU A 138 7.71 -25.35 46.61
CA LEU A 138 6.56 -26.07 47.16
C LEU A 138 6.35 -25.62 48.60
N THR A 139 5.33 -24.81 48.80
CA THR A 139 5.13 -24.06 50.05
C THR A 139 3.89 -24.54 50.79
N SER A 140 3.85 -24.43 52.11
CA SER A 140 2.69 -24.78 52.94
C SER A 140 2.69 -23.98 54.24
N LEU A 141 1.49 -23.78 54.81
CA LEU A 141 1.32 -23.24 56.17
C LEU A 141 1.64 -24.28 57.25
N LYS A 142 1.61 -25.58 56.92
CA LYS A 142 1.89 -26.70 57.85
C LYS A 142 2.79 -27.76 57.19
N PRO A 143 4.02 -27.40 56.75
CA PRO A 143 4.85 -28.31 56.00
C PRO A 143 5.44 -29.44 56.86
N ILE A 144 5.63 -30.62 56.26
CA ILE A 144 6.36 -31.74 56.89
C ILE A 144 7.88 -31.47 56.90
N ASN A 145 8.38 -30.87 55.81
CA ASN A 145 9.76 -30.38 55.71
C ASN A 145 9.81 -28.91 56.13
N PRO A 146 10.58 -28.50 57.15
CA PRO A 146 10.73 -27.09 57.52
C PRO A 146 11.19 -26.18 56.37
N GLY A 147 11.92 -26.70 55.37
CA GLY A 147 12.33 -25.92 54.19
C GLY A 147 11.18 -25.49 53.27
N ASN A 148 9.94 -25.94 53.52
CA ASN A 148 8.75 -25.63 52.72
C ASN A 148 7.80 -24.63 53.41
N PHE A 149 8.27 -23.92 54.44
CA PHE A 149 7.47 -22.88 55.08
C PHE A 149 7.22 -21.72 54.12
N ALA A 150 5.97 -21.29 54.07
CA ALA A 150 5.57 -20.13 53.28
C ALA A 150 6.22 -18.85 53.79
N ASP A 151 6.76 -18.06 52.86
CA ASP A 151 7.11 -16.67 53.14
C ASP A 151 5.85 -15.81 53.35
N ALA A 152 6.02 -14.53 53.68
CA ALA A 152 4.88 -13.65 53.97
C ALA A 152 3.89 -13.54 52.79
N TRP A 153 4.40 -13.46 51.56
CA TRP A 153 3.58 -13.31 50.35
C TRP A 153 2.85 -14.60 49.99
N GLU A 154 3.55 -15.73 50.07
CA GLU A 154 2.99 -17.06 49.87
C GLU A 154 1.94 -17.37 50.94
N ALA A 155 2.19 -17.03 52.20
CA ALA A 155 1.26 -17.28 53.30
C ALA A 155 -0.05 -16.51 53.15
N GLU A 156 0.01 -15.26 52.67
CA GLU A 156 -1.18 -14.48 52.31
C GLU A 156 -1.92 -15.12 51.15
N ALA A 157 -1.22 -15.56 50.10
CA ALA A 157 -1.83 -16.22 48.95
C ALA A 157 -2.55 -17.52 49.35
N LEU A 158 -1.92 -18.34 50.19
CA LEU A 158 -2.49 -19.59 50.70
C LEU A 158 -3.78 -19.33 51.51
N LYS A 159 -3.81 -18.30 52.36
CA LYS A 159 -5.02 -17.89 53.08
C LYS A 159 -6.12 -17.38 52.14
N ALA A 160 -5.75 -16.69 51.06
CA ALA A 160 -6.70 -16.22 50.06
C ALA A 160 -7.30 -17.39 49.24
N PHE A 161 -6.54 -18.46 49.01
CA PHE A 161 -7.05 -19.65 48.32
C PHE A 161 -8.11 -20.39 49.15
N GLU A 162 -7.98 -20.42 50.47
CA GLU A 162 -9.03 -20.95 51.36
C GLU A 162 -10.35 -20.15 51.26
N GLN A 163 -10.29 -18.91 50.77
CA GLN A 163 -11.45 -18.04 50.54
C GLN A 163 -11.97 -18.10 49.09
N GLY A 164 -11.45 -18.99 48.24
CA GLY A 164 -11.94 -19.22 46.88
C GLY A 164 -11.09 -18.60 45.75
N SER A 165 -9.91 -18.04 46.06
CA SER A 165 -8.99 -17.56 45.04
C SER A 165 -8.31 -18.74 44.30
N THR A 166 -8.08 -18.61 42.99
CA THR A 166 -7.56 -19.71 42.14
C THR A 166 -6.08 -19.59 41.81
N SER A 167 -5.52 -18.38 41.85
CA SER A 167 -4.08 -18.11 41.74
C SER A 167 -3.78 -16.66 42.18
N ARG A 168 -2.53 -16.36 42.49
CA ARG A 168 -2.04 -15.00 42.77
C ARG A 168 -0.76 -14.77 41.98
N PHE A 169 -0.61 -13.60 41.39
CA PHE A 169 0.65 -13.18 40.78
C PHE A 169 0.95 -11.72 41.11
N GLU A 170 2.22 -11.36 41.07
CA GLU A 170 2.70 -10.02 41.36
C GLU A 170 4.06 -9.79 40.72
N LEU A 171 4.26 -8.62 40.12
CA LEU A 171 5.58 -8.14 39.73
C LEU A 171 6.11 -7.25 40.86
N VAL A 172 7.12 -7.73 41.57
CA VAL A 172 7.77 -6.96 42.64
C VAL A 172 8.87 -6.10 42.02
N GLU A 173 8.65 -4.79 42.03
CA GLU A 173 9.64 -3.82 41.58
C GLU A 173 10.77 -3.68 42.62
N GLY A 174 12.03 -3.73 42.16
CA GLY A 174 13.22 -3.63 43.00
C GLY A 174 14.49 -3.47 42.15
N LEU A 175 15.68 -3.53 42.80
CA LEU A 175 16.98 -3.52 42.09
C LEU A 175 17.06 -4.65 41.05
N THR A 176 16.47 -5.80 41.37
CA THR A 176 16.21 -6.91 40.46
C THR A 176 14.70 -7.17 40.48
N PRO A 177 13.97 -6.88 39.40
CA PRO A 177 12.52 -7.11 39.35
C PRO A 177 12.25 -8.61 39.44
N LEU A 178 11.27 -8.99 40.26
CA LEU A 178 10.93 -10.38 40.50
C LEU A 178 9.45 -10.60 40.18
N PHE A 179 9.16 -11.40 39.17
CA PHE A 179 7.80 -11.86 38.91
C PHE A 179 7.52 -13.08 39.77
N ARG A 180 6.41 -13.07 40.51
CA ARG A 180 5.97 -14.15 41.39
C ARG A 180 4.59 -14.63 40.98
N TYR A 181 4.41 -15.93 40.93
CA TYR A 181 3.15 -16.60 40.66
C TYR A 181 2.97 -17.74 41.64
N ILE A 182 1.77 -17.92 42.19
CA ILE A 182 1.44 -19.05 43.05
C ILE A 182 0.04 -19.56 42.78
N LYS A 183 -0.10 -20.88 42.84
CA LYS A 183 -1.36 -21.61 42.70
C LYS A 183 -1.58 -22.55 43.89
N PRO A 184 -2.82 -22.78 44.35
CA PRO A 184 -3.09 -23.76 45.40
C PRO A 184 -2.78 -25.18 44.94
N LEU A 185 -2.18 -25.97 45.83
CA LEU A 185 -2.01 -27.40 45.69
C LEU A 185 -3.10 -28.10 46.52
N MET A 186 -3.96 -28.82 45.82
CA MET A 186 -5.04 -29.60 46.43
C MET A 186 -4.53 -30.94 46.96
N VAL A 187 -5.20 -31.45 47.98
CA VAL A 187 -4.97 -32.81 48.51
C VAL A 187 -5.69 -33.79 47.59
N GLU A 188 -4.90 -34.69 46.99
CA GLU A 188 -5.39 -35.82 46.20
C GLU A 188 -5.28 -37.12 46.99
N GLN A 189 -5.86 -38.22 46.46
CA GLN A 189 -5.80 -39.53 47.13
C GLN A 189 -4.36 -39.99 47.40
N VAL A 190 -3.45 -39.77 46.46
CA VAL A 190 -2.02 -40.07 46.60
C VAL A 190 -1.32 -39.24 47.68
N CYS A 191 -1.89 -38.09 48.07
CA CYS A 191 -1.34 -37.24 49.13
C CYS A 191 -1.60 -37.84 50.52
N MET A 192 -2.64 -38.66 50.68
CA MET A 192 -3.07 -39.19 51.98
C MET A 192 -2.01 -40.08 52.63
N THR A 193 -1.21 -40.80 51.82
CA THR A 193 -0.11 -41.64 52.31
C THR A 193 0.89 -40.88 53.19
N CYS A 194 1.07 -39.57 52.94
CA CYS A 194 1.96 -38.72 53.73
C CYS A 194 1.21 -37.72 54.62
N HIS A 195 0.02 -37.27 54.24
CA HIS A 195 -0.66 -36.14 54.88
C HIS A 195 -1.85 -36.53 55.79
N GLU A 196 -2.23 -37.82 55.86
CA GLU A 196 -3.34 -38.30 56.70
C GLU A 196 -3.15 -37.93 58.19
N HIS A 197 -1.93 -38.09 58.70
CA HIS A 197 -1.59 -37.75 60.09
C HIS A 197 -1.63 -36.24 60.42
N GLN A 198 -1.68 -35.37 59.39
CA GLN A 198 -1.81 -33.92 59.56
C GLN A 198 -3.28 -33.46 59.58
N GLY A 199 -4.23 -34.38 59.38
CA GLY A 199 -5.67 -34.10 59.43
C GLY A 199 -6.27 -33.52 58.14
N TYR A 200 -5.52 -33.54 57.03
CA TYR A 200 -6.01 -33.13 55.71
C TYR A 200 -7.01 -34.14 55.13
N LYS A 201 -7.98 -33.65 54.36
CA LYS A 201 -8.94 -34.44 53.58
C LYS A 201 -8.74 -34.19 52.08
N VAL A 202 -9.16 -35.15 51.25
CA VAL A 202 -9.15 -34.99 49.80
C VAL A 202 -10.00 -33.77 49.41
N GLY A 203 -9.43 -32.86 48.63
CA GLY A 203 -10.03 -31.58 48.29
C GLY A 203 -9.62 -30.40 49.19
N ASP A 204 -8.88 -30.62 50.28
CA ASP A 204 -8.33 -29.51 51.07
C ASP A 204 -7.13 -28.86 50.35
N ILE A 205 -6.83 -27.60 50.70
CA ILE A 205 -5.61 -26.92 50.25
C ILE A 205 -4.48 -27.28 51.21
N ARG A 206 -3.52 -28.08 50.75
CA ARG A 206 -2.35 -28.48 51.57
C ARG A 206 -1.19 -27.51 51.49
N GLY A 207 -1.17 -26.67 50.46
CA GLY A 207 -0.07 -25.76 50.19
C GLY A 207 -0.22 -25.09 48.84
N GLY A 208 0.90 -24.63 48.28
CA GLY A 208 0.94 -23.95 47.00
C GLY A 208 2.20 -24.28 46.23
N LEU A 209 2.12 -24.10 44.91
CA LEU A 209 3.26 -24.16 44.00
C LEU A 209 3.57 -22.73 43.58
N SER A 210 4.69 -22.22 44.09
CA SER A 210 5.19 -20.88 43.83
C SER A 210 6.25 -20.95 42.73
N VAL A 211 6.12 -20.13 41.70
CA VAL A 211 7.08 -19.96 40.60
C VAL A 211 7.49 -18.50 40.61
N SER A 212 8.79 -18.24 40.67
CA SER A 212 9.34 -16.89 40.64
C SER A 212 10.52 -16.80 39.68
N PHE A 213 10.63 -15.72 38.90
CA PHE A 213 11.75 -15.50 37.99
C PHE A 213 11.97 -14.00 37.73
N THR A 214 13.14 -13.65 37.21
CA THR A 214 13.52 -12.28 36.81
C THR A 214 13.07 -12.00 35.38
N PRO A 215 12.05 -11.16 35.13
CA PRO A 215 11.53 -10.91 33.78
C PRO A 215 12.36 -9.83 33.05
N THR A 216 13.69 -9.86 33.15
CA THR A 216 14.56 -8.79 32.64
C THR A 216 14.38 -8.57 31.15
N GLU A 217 14.35 -9.65 30.35
CA GLU A 217 14.17 -9.56 28.90
C GLU A 217 12.80 -8.95 28.54
N LEU A 218 11.74 -9.39 29.21
CA LEU A 218 10.38 -8.87 28.99
C LEU A 218 10.29 -7.38 29.31
N LEU A 219 10.89 -6.94 30.43
CA LEU A 219 10.91 -5.53 30.82
C LEU A 219 11.78 -4.66 29.90
N THR A 220 12.88 -5.20 29.38
CA THR A 220 13.69 -4.49 28.37
C THR A 220 12.94 -4.32 27.06
N ALA A 221 12.21 -5.35 26.62
CA ALA A 221 11.36 -5.29 25.43
C ALA A 221 10.19 -4.31 25.61
N GLU A 222 9.57 -4.28 26.79
CA GLU A 222 8.55 -3.28 27.14
C GLU A 222 9.11 -1.86 27.05
N LYS A 223 10.27 -1.62 27.68
CA LYS A 223 10.92 -0.30 27.66
C LYS A 223 11.24 0.14 26.24
N GLN A 224 11.77 -0.75 25.41
CA GLN A 224 12.06 -0.47 24.00
C GLN A 224 10.78 -0.14 23.23
N THR A 225 9.71 -0.91 23.43
CA THR A 225 8.39 -0.67 22.80
C THR A 225 7.83 0.68 23.21
N LYS A 226 7.88 1.02 24.52
CA LYS A 226 7.43 2.32 25.05
C LYS A 226 8.25 3.49 24.48
N GLN A 227 9.56 3.33 24.31
CA GLN A 227 10.43 4.34 23.70
C GLN A 227 10.16 4.54 22.21
N GLN A 228 9.97 3.45 21.45
CA GLN A 228 9.60 3.52 20.04
C GLN A 228 8.23 4.18 19.86
N ALA A 229 7.24 3.79 20.67
CA ALA A 229 5.93 4.42 20.68
C ALA A 229 6.04 5.93 20.95
N LEU A 230 6.81 6.35 21.95
CA LEU A 230 7.04 7.76 22.24
C LEU A 230 7.65 8.50 21.04
N ALA A 231 8.71 7.95 20.43
CA ALA A 231 9.39 8.57 19.28
C ALA A 231 8.45 8.75 18.07
N VAL A 232 7.68 7.71 17.73
CA VAL A 232 6.70 7.76 16.63
C VAL A 232 5.60 8.78 16.92
N HIS A 233 5.03 8.79 18.12
CA HIS A 233 3.95 9.73 18.47
C HIS A 233 4.46 11.18 18.49
N LEU A 234 5.70 11.44 18.93
CA LEU A 234 6.31 12.77 18.85
C LEU A 234 6.51 13.21 17.39
N ALA A 235 6.97 12.32 16.51
CA ALA A 235 7.12 12.61 15.09
C ALA A 235 5.78 12.93 14.40
N VAL A 236 4.75 12.12 14.67
CA VAL A 236 3.39 12.35 14.16
C VAL A 236 2.81 13.66 14.70
N TRP A 237 2.98 13.92 16.00
CA TRP A 237 2.53 15.18 16.61
C TRP A 237 3.20 16.39 15.94
N PHE A 238 4.51 16.36 15.74
CA PHE A 238 5.23 17.44 15.06
C PHE A 238 4.76 17.62 13.61
N LEU A 239 4.58 16.53 12.86
CA LEU A 239 4.13 16.58 11.48
C LEU A 239 2.73 17.20 11.37
N VAL A 240 1.77 16.69 12.15
CA VAL A 240 0.37 17.14 12.11
C VAL A 240 0.23 18.59 12.60
N THR A 241 0.99 18.98 13.62
CA THR A 241 0.99 20.38 14.10
C THR A 241 1.60 21.31 13.04
N ALA A 242 2.72 20.95 12.43
CA ALA A 242 3.36 21.75 11.37
C ALA A 242 2.46 21.90 10.14
N THR A 243 1.84 20.82 9.66
CA THR A 243 0.92 20.87 8.51
C THR A 243 -0.34 21.67 8.82
N THR A 244 -0.88 21.57 10.04
CA THR A 244 -2.06 22.35 10.45
C THR A 244 -1.74 23.84 10.50
N ILE A 245 -0.59 24.23 11.06
CA ILE A 245 -0.14 25.63 11.10
C ILE A 245 0.08 26.16 9.68
N ALA A 246 0.75 25.39 8.81
CA ALA A 246 0.98 25.78 7.42
C ALA A 246 -0.33 25.91 6.63
N GLY A 247 -1.28 24.99 6.83
CA GLY A 247 -2.60 25.03 6.23
C GLY A 247 -3.41 26.26 6.66
N LEU A 248 -3.48 26.53 7.96
CA LEU A 248 -4.16 27.72 8.50
C LEU A 248 -3.52 29.03 7.98
N ALA A 249 -2.19 29.08 7.89
CA ALA A 249 -1.48 30.22 7.32
C ALA A 249 -1.84 30.44 5.84
N ARG A 250 -1.90 29.37 5.05
CA ARG A 250 -2.25 29.43 3.62
C ARG A 250 -3.70 29.88 3.41
N VAL A 251 -4.65 29.31 4.16
CA VAL A 251 -6.08 29.69 4.09
C VAL A 251 -6.26 31.15 4.48
N ARG A 252 -5.58 31.62 5.54
CA ARG A 252 -5.60 33.03 5.93
C ARG A 252 -5.10 33.94 4.80
N GLN A 253 -4.00 33.58 4.14
CA GLN A 253 -3.46 34.34 3.02
C GLN A 253 -4.46 34.43 1.86
N GLN A 254 -5.14 33.33 1.55
CA GLN A 254 -6.19 33.30 0.52
C GLN A 254 -7.37 34.22 0.86
N ILE A 255 -7.88 34.15 2.10
CA ILE A 255 -8.99 35.01 2.56
C ILE A 255 -8.62 36.49 2.44
N LEU A 256 -7.41 36.87 2.86
CA LEU A 256 -6.93 38.25 2.73
C LEU A 256 -6.79 38.69 1.28
N SER A 257 -6.28 37.81 0.40
CA SER A 257 -6.16 38.10 -1.04
C SER A 257 -7.52 38.28 -1.71
N LEU A 258 -8.52 37.45 -1.36
CA LEU A 258 -9.88 37.54 -1.88
C LEU A 258 -10.57 38.83 -1.43
N ARG A 259 -10.37 39.28 -0.18
CA ARG A 259 -10.90 40.56 0.28
C ARG A 259 -10.32 41.74 -0.51
N SER A 260 -9.00 41.75 -0.72
CA SER A 260 -8.33 42.78 -1.51
C SER A 260 -8.81 42.79 -2.96
N ALA A 261 -8.98 41.62 -3.58
CA ALA A 261 -9.50 41.51 -4.94
C ALA A 261 -10.96 42.01 -5.05
N LYS A 262 -11.80 41.69 -4.06
CA LYS A 262 -13.20 42.15 -3.99
C LYS A 262 -13.28 43.67 -3.88
N GLU A 263 -12.50 44.27 -2.99
CA GLU A 263 -12.43 45.74 -2.86
C GLU A 263 -12.00 46.40 -4.19
N HIS A 264 -11.03 45.81 -4.90
CA HIS A 264 -10.58 46.31 -6.19
C HIS A 264 -11.67 46.22 -7.28
N GLN A 265 -12.45 45.14 -7.26
CA GLN A 265 -13.55 44.94 -8.19
C GLN A 265 -14.70 45.92 -7.96
N ASP A 266 -15.05 46.20 -6.69
CA ASP A 266 -16.13 47.13 -6.35
C ASP A 266 -15.80 48.55 -6.84
N VAL A 267 -14.54 48.98 -6.74
CA VAL A 267 -14.05 50.26 -7.30
C VAL A 267 -14.18 50.32 -8.82
N LEU A 268 -13.82 49.23 -9.51
CA LEU A 268 -13.88 49.15 -10.98
C LEU A 268 -15.31 49.19 -11.53
N VAL A 269 -16.25 48.57 -10.79
CA VAL A 269 -17.68 48.55 -11.15
C VAL A 269 -18.27 49.97 -11.05
N GLU A 270 -17.94 50.71 -10.00
CA GLU A 270 -18.38 52.09 -9.82
C GLU A 270 -17.89 53.00 -10.95
N GLN A 271 -16.64 52.81 -11.41
CA GLN A 271 -16.06 53.51 -12.55
C GLN A 271 -16.79 53.21 -13.87
N ARG A 272 -17.09 51.93 -14.14
CA ARG A 272 -17.79 51.48 -15.35
C ARG A 272 -19.24 51.98 -15.46
N THR A 273 -19.93 52.11 -14.33
CA THR A 273 -21.30 52.68 -14.31
C THR A 273 -21.33 54.17 -14.63
N GLY A 274 -20.22 54.90 -14.47
CA GLY A 274 -20.06 56.27 -14.94
C GLY A 274 -19.91 56.37 -16.47
N GLU A 275 -19.18 55.42 -17.08
CA GLU A 275 -18.86 55.41 -18.52
C GLU A 275 -20.10 55.18 -19.40
N LEU A 276 -21.06 54.37 -18.95
CA LEU A 276 -22.29 54.07 -19.69
C LEU A 276 -23.22 55.27 -19.88
N ARG A 277 -23.11 56.31 -19.04
CA ARG A 277 -23.88 57.57 -19.23
C ARG A 277 -23.32 58.43 -20.38
N VAL A 278 -22.08 58.19 -20.81
CA VAL A 278 -21.41 58.89 -21.91
C VAL A 278 -21.89 58.38 -23.28
N GLN A 279 -22.32 57.11 -23.37
CA GLN A 279 -22.92 56.56 -24.59
C GLN A 279 -24.16 57.33 -25.07
N TYR A 280 -24.85 58.04 -24.18
CA TYR A 280 -25.98 58.87 -24.57
C TYR A 280 -25.56 60.12 -25.40
N ALA A 281 -24.26 60.46 -25.43
CA ALA A 281 -23.69 61.50 -26.29
C ALA A 281 -23.33 60.99 -27.71
N GLU A 282 -23.36 59.67 -27.93
CA GLU A 282 -23.07 58.96 -29.18
C GLU A 282 -24.15 59.16 -30.27
N ARG A 283 -24.87 60.27 -30.26
CA ARG A 283 -25.65 60.72 -31.42
C ARG A 283 -25.07 61.98 -32.06
N LYS A 284 -24.07 62.60 -31.43
CA LYS A 284 -23.09 63.51 -32.04
C LYS A 284 -22.00 62.77 -32.87
N ASN A 285 -22.28 61.49 -33.10
CA ASN A 285 -21.52 60.32 -33.54
C ASN A 285 -21.79 59.91 -35.00
N ALA A 286 -21.79 60.85 -35.94
CA ALA A 286 -21.83 60.52 -37.37
C ALA A 286 -20.68 61.19 -38.10
N GLU A 287 -20.36 62.41 -37.70
CA GLU A 287 -19.21 63.17 -38.20
C GLU A 287 -17.92 62.79 -37.48
N GLU A 288 -17.96 62.59 -36.17
CA GLU A 288 -16.91 61.83 -35.47
C GLU A 288 -16.77 60.43 -36.06
N ARG A 289 -17.84 59.80 -36.56
CA ARG A 289 -17.84 58.41 -37.01
C ARG A 289 -16.93 58.16 -38.22
N LEU A 290 -16.80 59.10 -39.16
CA LEU A 290 -15.94 58.93 -40.33
C LEU A 290 -14.47 59.19 -40.01
N ARG A 291 -14.19 60.15 -39.11
CA ARG A 291 -12.86 60.38 -38.53
C ARG A 291 -12.46 59.20 -37.62
N LEU A 292 -13.41 58.69 -36.84
CA LEU A 292 -13.32 57.44 -36.08
C LEU A 292 -13.12 56.25 -37.01
N LEU A 293 -13.70 56.13 -38.20
CA LEU A 293 -13.42 54.98 -39.09
C LEU A 293 -11.96 54.92 -39.54
N ILE A 294 -11.33 56.08 -39.79
CA ILE A 294 -9.89 56.18 -40.10
C ILE A 294 -9.05 56.05 -38.81
N ASP A 295 -9.50 56.58 -37.68
CA ASP A 295 -8.77 56.60 -36.41
C ASP A 295 -8.91 55.30 -35.58
N SER A 296 -10.00 54.54 -35.80
CA SER A 296 -10.32 53.23 -35.19
C SER A 296 -10.09 52.05 -36.15
N SER A 297 -9.59 52.33 -37.35
CA SER A 297 -8.90 51.32 -38.16
C SER A 297 -7.89 50.59 -37.27
N GLY A 298 -8.03 49.27 -37.12
CA GLY A 298 -7.04 48.44 -36.42
C GLY A 298 -5.68 48.37 -37.13
N GLN A 299 -5.55 49.09 -38.25
CA GLN A 299 -4.33 49.23 -39.05
C GLN A 299 -3.83 50.68 -38.97
N GLY A 300 -2.52 50.86 -38.94
CA GLY A 300 -1.88 52.16 -39.10
C GLY A 300 -2.03 52.65 -40.54
N ILE A 301 -2.40 53.92 -40.71
CA ILE A 301 -2.61 54.57 -42.00
C ILE A 301 -1.70 55.79 -42.11
N LEU A 302 -0.86 55.84 -43.15
CA LEU A 302 -0.09 57.02 -43.55
C LEU A 302 -0.48 57.45 -44.96
N ALA A 303 -0.72 58.74 -45.16
CA ALA A 303 -0.75 59.35 -46.48
C ALA A 303 0.64 59.91 -46.80
N ILE A 304 1.20 59.58 -47.95
CA ILE A 304 2.52 60.03 -48.40
C ILE A 304 2.42 60.68 -49.78
N ASN A 305 3.22 61.70 -50.05
CA ASN A 305 3.30 62.35 -51.36
C ASN A 305 4.26 61.61 -52.33
N ARG A 306 4.37 62.09 -53.58
CA ARG A 306 5.28 61.51 -54.61
C ARG A 306 6.76 61.47 -54.24
N HIS A 307 7.16 62.25 -53.25
CA HIS A 307 8.53 62.31 -52.78
C HIS A 307 8.80 61.39 -51.58
N GLY A 308 7.80 60.61 -51.14
CA GLY A 308 7.92 59.69 -50.00
C GLY A 308 7.81 60.38 -48.64
N VAL A 309 7.32 61.63 -48.61
CA VAL A 309 7.11 62.41 -47.40
C VAL A 309 5.70 62.19 -46.90
N CYS A 310 5.55 61.88 -45.61
CA CYS A 310 4.24 61.72 -44.98
C CYS A 310 3.50 63.06 -44.92
N THR A 311 2.32 63.11 -45.50
CA THR A 311 1.44 64.28 -45.53
C THR A 311 0.36 64.21 -44.47
N ASP A 312 -0.08 63.01 -44.08
CA ASP A 312 -1.01 62.82 -42.97
C ASP A 312 -0.92 61.41 -42.38
N CYS A 313 -1.40 61.21 -41.16
CA CYS A 313 -1.38 59.91 -40.48
C CYS A 313 -2.56 59.75 -39.51
N ASN A 314 -3.07 58.52 -39.37
CA ASN A 314 -4.07 58.22 -38.35
C ASN A 314 -3.42 57.99 -36.95
N PRO A 315 -4.19 58.10 -35.85
CA PRO A 315 -3.71 57.84 -34.49
C PRO A 315 -3.14 56.45 -34.29
N MET A 316 -3.70 55.41 -34.92
CA MET A 316 -3.18 54.04 -34.83
C MET A 316 -1.75 53.96 -35.38
N ALA A 317 -1.43 54.66 -36.47
CA ALA A 317 -0.06 54.73 -36.98
C ALA A 317 0.90 55.40 -35.99
N ARG A 318 0.47 56.47 -35.31
CA ARG A 318 1.27 57.14 -34.26
C ARG A 318 1.51 56.22 -33.06
N GLN A 319 0.48 55.51 -32.61
CA GLN A 319 0.57 54.61 -31.48
C GLN A 319 1.47 53.41 -31.77
N LEU A 320 1.30 52.78 -32.95
CA LEU A 320 2.10 51.63 -33.34
C LEU A 320 3.57 52.01 -33.60
N LEU A 321 3.83 53.17 -34.20
CA LEU A 321 5.19 53.62 -34.54
C LEU A 321 5.86 54.43 -33.42
N GLY A 322 5.12 54.87 -32.40
CA GLY A 322 5.63 55.65 -31.26
C GLY A 322 6.06 57.09 -31.59
N TYR A 323 5.81 57.58 -32.81
CA TYR A 323 6.14 58.95 -33.22
C TYR A 323 4.94 59.87 -33.07
N ASP A 324 5.22 61.12 -32.69
CA ASP A 324 4.22 62.18 -32.74
C ASP A 324 3.94 62.64 -34.18
N ARG A 325 2.74 63.20 -34.37
CA ARG A 325 2.26 63.63 -35.69
C ARG A 325 3.19 64.62 -36.36
N GLU A 326 3.77 65.55 -35.59
CA GLU A 326 4.69 66.57 -36.09
C GLU A 326 6.05 66.01 -36.52
N ALA A 327 6.43 64.85 -35.96
CA ALA A 327 7.64 64.14 -36.35
C ALA A 327 7.41 63.24 -37.58
N LEU A 328 6.20 62.66 -37.72
CA LEU A 328 5.83 61.85 -38.88
C LEU A 328 5.52 62.72 -40.10
N VAL A 329 4.65 63.72 -39.96
CA VAL A 329 4.19 64.58 -41.05
C VAL A 329 5.30 65.55 -41.44
N GLY A 330 5.67 65.55 -42.73
CA GLY A 330 6.78 66.34 -43.26
C GLY A 330 8.11 65.59 -43.31
N ALA A 331 8.20 64.43 -42.67
CA ALA A 331 9.38 63.58 -42.72
C ALA A 331 9.24 62.45 -43.76
N HIS A 332 10.38 61.98 -44.26
CA HIS A 332 10.43 60.93 -45.26
C HIS A 332 10.26 59.56 -44.59
N VAL A 333 9.20 58.82 -44.92
CA VAL A 333 8.80 57.59 -44.19
C VAL A 333 9.88 56.50 -44.21
N ARG A 334 10.69 56.44 -45.27
CA ARG A 334 11.87 55.55 -45.33
C ARG A 334 12.87 55.82 -44.22
N ASP A 335 13.14 57.09 -43.91
CA ASP A 335 14.22 57.46 -43.00
C ASP A 335 13.78 57.35 -41.53
N LEU A 336 12.46 57.32 -41.29
CA LEU A 336 11.87 57.17 -39.97
C LEU A 336 11.55 55.72 -39.62
N ILE A 337 10.76 55.03 -40.46
CA ILE A 337 10.14 53.75 -40.06
C ILE A 337 10.60 52.57 -40.90
N TYR A 338 11.28 52.79 -42.03
CA TYR A 338 11.68 51.74 -42.97
C TYR A 338 13.13 51.95 -43.46
N TYR A 339 14.07 52.04 -42.52
CA TYR A 339 15.48 52.38 -42.79
C TYR A 339 16.47 51.20 -42.65
N ALA A 340 16.09 50.14 -41.93
CA ALA A 340 16.93 48.97 -41.69
C ALA A 340 16.16 47.65 -41.84
N THR A 341 16.89 46.57 -42.10
CA THR A 341 16.39 45.19 -42.08
C THR A 341 16.11 44.75 -40.64
N PRO A 342 15.37 43.65 -40.42
CA PRO A 342 15.15 43.10 -39.08
C PRO A 342 16.44 42.86 -38.29
N ASP A 343 17.56 42.59 -38.97
CA ASP A 343 18.88 42.35 -38.36
C ASP A 343 19.70 43.64 -38.11
N GLY A 344 19.10 44.81 -38.31
CA GLY A 344 19.72 46.12 -38.06
C GLY A 344 20.66 46.64 -39.16
N GLN A 345 20.80 45.92 -40.28
CA GLN A 345 21.57 46.41 -41.43
C GLN A 345 20.78 47.48 -42.21
N PRO A 346 21.41 48.60 -42.63
CA PRO A 346 20.73 49.65 -43.40
C PRO A 346 20.17 49.10 -44.72
N ARG A 347 18.90 49.38 -45.04
CA ARG A 347 18.28 48.98 -46.31
C ARG A 347 18.72 49.90 -47.45
N ASP A 348 19.04 49.35 -48.62
CA ASP A 348 19.34 50.15 -49.81
C ASP A 348 18.07 50.89 -50.28
N VAL A 349 18.23 52.20 -50.51
CA VAL A 349 17.22 53.12 -51.05
C VAL A 349 16.64 52.62 -52.37
N ARG A 350 17.44 51.96 -53.21
CA ARG A 350 17.01 51.47 -54.53
C ARG A 350 16.10 50.23 -54.45
N THR A 351 16.14 49.50 -53.34
CA THR A 351 15.35 48.28 -53.11
C THR A 351 14.16 48.52 -52.18
N CYS A 352 13.91 49.76 -51.78
CA CYS A 352 12.77 50.13 -50.92
C CYS A 352 11.45 49.89 -51.67
N SER A 353 10.70 48.86 -51.24
CA SER A 353 9.41 48.45 -51.80
C SER A 353 8.39 49.60 -51.81
N MET A 354 8.35 50.41 -50.75
CA MET A 354 7.48 51.60 -50.67
C MET A 354 7.76 52.63 -51.78
N THR A 355 9.02 52.73 -52.25
CA THR A 355 9.42 53.70 -53.28
C THR A 355 8.75 53.43 -54.63
N ARG A 356 8.45 52.16 -54.93
CA ARG A 356 7.71 51.78 -56.13
C ARG A 356 6.27 52.31 -56.09
N ALA A 357 5.66 52.38 -54.91
CA ALA A 357 4.29 52.87 -54.78
C ALA A 357 4.17 54.38 -54.96
N PHE A 358 4.98 55.17 -54.25
CA PHE A 358 4.87 56.63 -54.34
C PHE A 358 5.60 57.26 -55.54
N ARG A 359 6.61 56.61 -56.14
CA ARG A 359 7.29 57.13 -57.36
C ARG A 359 6.76 56.55 -58.67
N ASN A 360 6.53 55.23 -58.72
CA ASN A 360 6.14 54.56 -59.96
C ASN A 360 4.62 54.39 -60.07
N GLY A 361 3.86 54.67 -59.01
CA GLY A 361 2.40 54.53 -58.99
C GLY A 361 1.94 53.08 -59.01
N GLU A 362 2.78 52.14 -58.57
CA GLU A 362 2.46 50.71 -58.50
C GLU A 362 1.91 50.35 -57.11
N ALA A 363 0.80 49.61 -57.03
CA ALA A 363 0.37 49.07 -55.75
C ALA A 363 1.39 48.02 -55.26
N VAL A 364 1.79 48.11 -53.99
CA VAL A 364 2.79 47.21 -53.38
C VAL A 364 2.23 46.59 -52.12
N GLN A 365 2.41 45.28 -51.96
CA GLN A 365 2.11 44.54 -50.74
C GLN A 365 3.39 43.87 -50.24
N GLU A 366 3.68 44.01 -48.95
CA GLU A 366 4.78 43.33 -48.27
C GLU A 366 4.26 42.67 -47.00
N THR A 367 4.32 41.34 -46.97
CA THR A 367 3.62 40.50 -45.98
C THR A 367 4.44 40.17 -44.74
N ASP A 368 5.76 40.41 -44.77
CA ASP A 368 6.66 40.11 -43.66
C ASP A 368 7.83 41.10 -43.63
N THR A 369 7.61 42.23 -42.96
CA THR A 369 8.66 43.21 -42.70
C THR A 369 8.55 43.77 -41.28
N VAL A 370 9.52 44.56 -40.89
CA VAL A 370 9.47 45.33 -39.65
C VAL A 370 9.43 46.81 -39.95
N PHE A 371 8.64 47.54 -39.17
CA PHE A 371 8.76 48.98 -39.02
C PHE A 371 9.52 49.29 -37.73
N TRP A 372 10.34 50.32 -37.76
CA TRP A 372 11.06 50.78 -36.59
C TRP A 372 10.26 51.86 -35.89
N THR A 373 10.17 51.75 -34.57
CA THR A 373 9.47 52.74 -33.74
C THR A 373 10.41 53.86 -33.29
N ALA A 374 9.85 54.95 -32.78
CA ALA A 374 10.60 56.10 -32.25
C ALA A 374 11.58 55.73 -31.13
N GLU A 375 11.27 54.67 -30.39
CA GLU A 375 12.10 54.14 -29.30
C GLU A 375 13.21 53.19 -29.80
N GLY A 376 13.31 52.97 -31.12
CA GLY A 376 14.31 52.10 -31.72
C GLY A 376 14.01 50.61 -31.64
N HIS A 377 12.76 50.21 -31.39
CA HIS A 377 12.34 48.80 -31.39
C HIS A 377 11.70 48.41 -32.74
N THR A 378 11.71 47.11 -33.05
CA THR A 378 11.09 46.57 -34.26
C THR A 378 9.64 46.16 -34.01
N LEU A 379 8.72 46.69 -34.80
CA LEU A 379 7.32 46.26 -34.90
C LEU A 379 7.15 45.38 -36.15
N PRO A 380 6.80 44.08 -36.02
CA PRO A 380 6.51 43.26 -37.18
C PRO A 380 5.17 43.68 -37.81
N VAL A 381 5.20 43.99 -39.10
CA VAL A 381 4.04 44.49 -39.82
C VAL A 381 3.89 43.82 -41.19
N GLU A 382 2.64 43.73 -41.62
CA GLU A 382 2.27 43.54 -43.02
C GLU A 382 1.73 44.87 -43.54
N PHE A 383 2.23 45.38 -44.67
CA PHE A 383 1.78 46.65 -45.23
C PHE A 383 1.39 46.58 -46.71
N ASN A 384 0.44 47.44 -47.06
CA ASN A 384 -0.01 47.71 -48.41
C ASN A 384 0.16 49.20 -48.72
N ALA A 385 0.70 49.52 -49.90
CA ALA A 385 0.83 50.89 -50.39
C ALA A 385 0.03 51.05 -51.67
N HIS A 386 -0.99 51.89 -51.67
CA HIS A 386 -1.88 52.13 -52.80
C HIS A 386 -1.84 53.59 -53.27
N PRO A 387 -1.59 53.87 -54.56
CA PRO A 387 -1.64 55.22 -55.09
C PRO A 387 -3.09 55.76 -55.11
N LEU A 388 -3.26 57.05 -54.80
CA LEU A 388 -4.56 57.74 -54.83
C LEU A 388 -4.90 58.23 -56.25
N ALA A 389 -6.16 58.04 -56.67
CA ALA A 389 -6.62 58.31 -58.04
C ALA A 389 -7.07 59.77 -58.32
N SER A 390 -7.09 60.66 -57.33
CA SER A 390 -7.68 62.01 -57.46
C SER A 390 -6.64 63.11 -57.27
N GLY A 391 -6.35 63.86 -58.34
CA GLY A 391 -5.88 65.26 -58.36
C GLY A 391 -4.50 65.57 -57.77
N GLU A 392 -4.24 65.19 -56.51
CA GLU A 392 -2.95 65.29 -55.85
C GLU A 392 -2.33 63.90 -55.77
N GLN A 393 -1.19 63.73 -56.42
CA GLN A 393 -0.58 62.43 -56.59
C GLN A 393 0.09 61.98 -55.28
N GLY A 394 -0.64 61.20 -54.48
CA GLY A 394 -0.16 60.61 -53.21
C GLY A 394 -0.37 59.10 -53.17
N THR A 395 0.13 58.46 -52.12
CA THR A 395 -0.03 57.03 -51.83
C THR A 395 -0.54 56.89 -50.40
N VAL A 396 -1.48 55.98 -50.17
CA VAL A 396 -1.90 55.57 -48.82
C VAL A 396 -1.20 54.27 -48.47
N LEU A 397 -0.45 54.31 -47.38
CA LEU A 397 0.16 53.16 -46.74
C LEU A 397 -0.75 52.67 -45.62
N LEU A 398 -1.18 51.42 -45.69
CA LEU A 398 -1.92 50.71 -44.65
C LEU A 398 -0.99 49.65 -44.08
N PHE A 399 -0.81 49.58 -42.77
CA PHE A 399 0.01 48.56 -42.13
C PHE A 399 -0.67 47.96 -40.90
N THR A 400 -0.57 46.65 -40.76
CA THR A 400 -1.21 45.90 -39.67
C THR A 400 -0.14 45.35 -38.74
N ASP A 401 -0.35 45.51 -37.45
CA ASP A 401 0.42 44.78 -36.45
C ASP A 401 0.04 43.29 -36.49
N ILE A 402 1.02 42.46 -36.81
CA ILE A 402 0.82 41.01 -36.93
C ILE A 402 1.34 40.24 -35.69
N ARG A 403 1.56 40.91 -34.55
CA ARG A 403 1.99 40.25 -33.30
C ARG A 403 1.03 39.17 -32.84
N GLU A 404 -0.29 39.43 -32.81
CA GLU A 404 -1.28 38.42 -32.41
C GLU A 404 -1.35 37.25 -33.38
N ARG A 405 -1.31 37.50 -34.71
CA ARG A 405 -1.26 36.44 -35.73
C ARG A 405 0.00 35.59 -35.55
N LYS A 406 1.17 36.22 -35.37
CA LYS A 406 2.43 35.51 -35.10
C LYS A 406 2.40 34.76 -33.76
N GLN A 407 1.70 35.28 -32.74
CA GLN A 407 1.48 34.58 -31.47
C GLN A 407 0.54 33.39 -31.61
N ALA A 408 -0.55 33.49 -32.38
CA ALA A 408 -1.46 32.38 -32.65
C ALA A 408 -0.77 31.29 -33.49
N GLU A 409 0.00 31.68 -34.50
CA GLU A 409 0.87 30.75 -35.26
C GLU A 409 1.90 30.08 -34.35
N LEU A 410 2.53 30.84 -33.44
CA LEU A 410 3.46 30.31 -32.45
C LEU A 410 2.75 29.38 -31.46
N GLN A 411 1.51 29.69 -31.03
CA GLN A 411 0.70 28.83 -30.15
C GLN A 411 0.33 27.54 -30.86
N LEU A 412 -0.15 27.58 -32.10
CA LEU A 412 -0.42 26.39 -32.92
C LEU A 412 0.85 25.55 -33.09
N ARG A 413 1.98 26.21 -33.40
CA ARG A 413 3.29 25.53 -33.49
C ARG A 413 3.69 24.93 -32.15
N THR A 414 3.44 25.60 -31.04
CA THR A 414 3.75 25.13 -29.68
C THR A 414 2.89 23.92 -29.31
N LEU A 415 1.58 23.96 -29.59
CA LEU A 415 0.67 22.83 -29.37
C LEU A 415 1.02 21.63 -30.26
N SER A 416 1.29 21.86 -31.54
CA SER A 416 1.77 20.83 -32.46
C SER A 416 3.07 20.21 -31.97
N THR A 417 4.03 21.05 -31.54
CA THR A 417 5.30 20.58 -30.97
C THR A 417 5.08 19.83 -29.65
N ALA A 418 4.11 20.24 -28.82
CA ALA A 418 3.80 19.59 -27.56
C ALA A 418 3.16 18.21 -27.74
N VAL A 419 2.36 18.01 -28.80
CA VAL A 419 1.82 16.68 -29.16
C VAL A 419 2.89 15.80 -29.82
N GLU A 420 3.70 16.37 -30.72
CA GLU A 420 4.79 15.65 -31.39
C GLU A 420 5.94 15.27 -30.45
N ARG A 421 6.32 16.14 -29.53
CA ARG A 421 7.45 15.93 -28.60
C ARG A 421 7.00 15.64 -27.18
N GLY A 422 5.70 15.50 -26.94
CA GLY A 422 5.17 15.13 -25.64
C GLY A 422 5.65 13.74 -25.23
N PRO A 423 5.72 13.42 -23.94
CA PRO A 423 6.21 12.12 -23.48
C PRO A 423 5.22 10.97 -23.73
N ALA A 424 3.96 11.29 -24.03
CA ALA A 424 2.90 10.28 -24.11
C ALA A 424 2.69 9.78 -25.55
N PRO A 425 2.64 8.45 -25.77
CA PRO A 425 2.25 7.84 -27.05
C PRO A 425 0.83 8.23 -27.46
N VAL A 426 0.70 8.87 -28.63
CA VAL A 426 -0.59 9.34 -29.17
C VAL A 426 -0.75 8.94 -30.63
N THR A 427 -1.95 8.47 -30.97
CA THR A 427 -2.38 8.27 -32.36
C THR A 427 -3.72 8.92 -32.63
N ILE A 428 -3.95 9.26 -33.90
CA ILE A 428 -5.23 9.72 -34.42
C ILE A 428 -5.63 8.78 -35.55
N PHE A 429 -6.87 8.28 -35.54
CA PHE A 429 -7.36 7.35 -36.55
C PHE A 429 -8.83 7.59 -36.93
N GLY A 430 -9.21 7.14 -38.13
CA GLY A 430 -10.58 7.25 -38.66
C GLY A 430 -11.53 6.15 -38.18
N ASP A 431 -12.81 6.23 -38.57
CA ASP A 431 -13.81 5.20 -38.24
C ASP A 431 -13.59 3.83 -38.92
N ASP A 432 -12.71 3.79 -39.91
CA ASP A 432 -12.16 2.58 -40.53
C ASP A 432 -11.00 1.96 -39.71
N GLY A 433 -10.55 2.63 -38.64
CA GLY A 433 -9.42 2.21 -37.83
C GLY A 433 -8.05 2.48 -38.46
N VAL A 434 -7.99 3.26 -39.54
CA VAL A 434 -6.75 3.64 -40.23
C VAL A 434 -6.10 4.81 -39.51
N ILE A 435 -4.82 4.64 -39.16
CA ILE A 435 -4.02 5.64 -38.47
C ILE A 435 -3.73 6.80 -39.44
N GLN A 436 -4.15 8.00 -39.07
CA GLN A 436 -3.90 9.24 -39.79
C GLN A 436 -2.69 9.98 -39.24
N TYR A 437 -2.41 9.82 -37.95
CA TYR A 437 -1.27 10.43 -37.27
C TYR A 437 -0.78 9.53 -36.14
N ALA A 438 0.54 9.49 -35.96
CA ALA A 438 1.21 8.85 -34.84
C ALA A 438 2.41 9.72 -34.43
N ASN A 439 2.51 10.04 -33.15
CA ASN A 439 3.66 10.81 -32.66
C ASN A 439 4.91 9.91 -32.44
N PRO A 440 6.12 10.48 -32.38
CA PRO A 440 7.36 9.74 -32.13
C PRO A 440 7.32 8.79 -30.92
N PRO A 441 6.82 9.17 -29.72
CA PRO A 441 6.71 8.22 -28.61
C PRO A 441 5.89 6.96 -28.92
N PHE A 442 4.82 7.07 -29.72
CA PHE A 442 4.07 5.90 -30.17
C PHE A 442 4.86 5.03 -31.17
N CYS A 443 5.61 5.68 -32.07
CA CYS A 443 6.52 4.99 -32.99
C CYS A 443 7.58 4.19 -32.22
N ASP A 444 8.19 4.80 -31.20
CA ASP A 444 9.21 4.20 -30.34
C ASP A 444 8.64 3.04 -29.51
N LEU A 445 7.46 3.22 -28.92
CA LEU A 445 6.75 2.19 -28.16
C LEU A 445 6.48 0.94 -29.01
N MET A 446 5.95 1.15 -30.22
CA MET A 446 5.55 0.07 -31.12
C MET A 446 6.71 -0.46 -31.98
N GLY A 447 7.83 0.25 -32.05
CA GLY A 447 9.01 -0.10 -32.86
C GLY A 447 8.79 0.06 -34.37
N TYR A 448 7.79 0.84 -34.79
CA TYR A 448 7.53 1.11 -36.21
C TYR A 448 7.95 2.54 -36.56
N PRO A 449 8.53 2.77 -37.75
CA PRO A 449 8.72 4.11 -38.25
C PRO A 449 7.36 4.72 -38.66
N ALA A 450 7.23 6.04 -38.54
CA ALA A 450 5.97 6.75 -38.73
C ALA A 450 5.33 6.53 -40.13
N ASP A 451 6.16 6.38 -41.17
CA ASP A 451 5.74 6.13 -42.55
C ASP A 451 5.10 4.75 -42.76
N LYS A 452 5.33 3.80 -41.85
CA LYS A 452 4.70 2.48 -41.84
C LYS A 452 3.43 2.44 -40.99
N LEU A 453 3.29 3.36 -40.04
CA LEU A 453 2.11 3.45 -39.17
C LEU A 453 1.00 4.26 -39.82
N VAL A 454 1.32 5.41 -40.41
CA VAL A 454 0.31 6.23 -41.10
C VAL A 454 -0.22 5.47 -42.33
N GLY A 455 -1.54 5.28 -42.39
CA GLY A 455 -2.21 4.47 -43.40
C GLY A 455 -2.38 2.99 -43.02
N ALA A 456 -1.74 2.52 -41.95
CA ALA A 456 -1.98 1.18 -41.43
C ALA A 456 -3.22 1.14 -40.53
N THR A 457 -3.86 -0.02 -40.43
CA THR A 457 -5.01 -0.23 -39.54
C THR A 457 -4.53 -0.64 -38.15
N MET A 458 -5.12 -0.09 -37.08
CA MET A 458 -4.86 -0.47 -35.69
C MET A 458 -4.99 -1.98 -35.43
N ALA A 459 -5.86 -2.65 -36.19
CA ALA A 459 -6.07 -4.10 -36.12
C ALA A 459 -4.83 -4.93 -36.51
N SER A 460 -3.92 -4.39 -37.32
CA SER A 460 -2.68 -5.07 -37.73
C SER A 460 -1.70 -5.29 -36.57
N MET A 461 -1.83 -4.52 -35.49
CA MET A 461 -0.98 -4.59 -34.30
C MET A 461 -1.59 -5.46 -33.18
N ARG A 462 -2.68 -6.19 -33.43
CA ARG A 462 -3.27 -7.08 -32.40
C ARG A 462 -2.33 -8.25 -32.10
N SER A 463 -2.09 -8.52 -30.81
CA SER A 463 -1.30 -9.70 -30.40
C SER A 463 -2.09 -11.02 -30.45
N GLY A 464 -3.43 -10.93 -30.41
CA GLY A 464 -4.33 -12.07 -30.25
C GLY A 464 -4.56 -12.51 -28.80
N GLN A 465 -3.92 -11.87 -27.81
CA GLN A 465 -4.09 -12.17 -26.39
C GLN A 465 -5.29 -11.44 -25.75
N THR A 466 -5.73 -10.34 -26.35
CA THR A 466 -6.92 -9.61 -25.89
C THR A 466 -8.19 -10.28 -26.40
N GLU A 467 -9.15 -10.51 -25.51
CA GLU A 467 -10.43 -11.10 -25.88
C GLU A 467 -11.17 -10.27 -26.95
N PRO A 468 -11.82 -10.91 -27.94
CA PRO A 468 -12.59 -10.22 -28.97
C PRO A 468 -13.66 -9.26 -28.42
N SER A 469 -14.27 -9.61 -27.29
CA SER A 469 -15.29 -8.84 -26.56
C SER A 469 -14.82 -7.42 -26.21
N VAL A 470 -13.54 -7.24 -25.90
CA VAL A 470 -12.94 -5.95 -25.54
C VAL A 470 -12.91 -5.01 -26.74
N TYR A 471 -12.54 -5.51 -27.92
CA TYR A 471 -12.53 -4.70 -29.15
C TYR A 471 -13.94 -4.34 -29.60
N GLU A 472 -14.91 -5.25 -29.41
CA GLU A 472 -16.32 -4.94 -29.67
C GLU A 472 -16.85 -3.83 -28.77
N ASP A 473 -16.48 -3.86 -27.49
CA ASP A 473 -16.83 -2.83 -26.53
C ASP A 473 -16.17 -1.48 -26.86
N LEU A 474 -14.90 -1.48 -27.27
CA LEU A 474 -14.18 -0.31 -27.76
C LEU A 474 -14.95 0.38 -28.88
N TRP A 475 -15.22 -0.35 -29.98
CA TRP A 475 -15.89 0.23 -31.15
C TRP A 475 -17.32 0.69 -30.84
N ARG A 476 -18.06 -0.08 -30.05
CA ARG A 476 -19.42 0.28 -29.60
C ARG A 476 -19.42 1.57 -28.79
N THR A 477 -18.42 1.77 -27.94
CA THR A 477 -18.33 2.93 -27.05
C THR A 477 -17.95 4.19 -27.81
N ILE A 478 -16.90 4.14 -28.62
CA ILE A 478 -16.38 5.33 -29.31
C ILE A 478 -17.33 5.82 -30.43
N ARG A 479 -18.03 4.90 -31.12
CA ARG A 479 -19.06 5.26 -32.11
C ARG A 479 -20.30 5.92 -31.50
N ARG A 480 -20.53 5.76 -30.21
CA ARG A 480 -21.59 6.46 -29.46
C ARG A 480 -21.15 7.83 -28.97
N GLY A 481 -19.98 8.32 -29.36
CA GLY A 481 -19.43 9.60 -28.90
C GLY A 481 -18.94 9.56 -27.44
N ARG A 482 -18.65 8.37 -26.89
CA ARG A 482 -18.14 8.21 -25.52
C ARG A 482 -16.66 7.87 -25.52
N VAL A 483 -15.97 8.25 -24.46
CA VAL A 483 -14.58 7.85 -24.22
C VAL A 483 -14.55 6.39 -23.79
N TRP A 484 -13.73 5.60 -24.47
CA TRP A 484 -13.45 4.22 -24.06
C TRP A 484 -12.10 4.16 -23.34
N ARG A 485 -12.01 3.32 -22.31
CA ARG A 485 -10.77 3.02 -21.59
C ARG A 485 -10.69 1.53 -21.33
N GLY A 486 -9.52 0.93 -21.57
CA GLY A 486 -9.31 -0.48 -21.31
C GLY A 486 -7.89 -0.94 -21.64
N GLU A 487 -7.62 -2.20 -21.35
CA GLU A 487 -6.32 -2.82 -21.57
C GLU A 487 -6.33 -3.63 -22.87
N VAL A 488 -5.31 -3.42 -23.70
CA VAL A 488 -5.14 -4.16 -24.96
C VAL A 488 -3.70 -4.58 -25.12
N SER A 489 -3.50 -5.83 -25.53
CA SER A 489 -2.19 -6.40 -25.82
C SER A 489 -1.88 -6.17 -27.30
N SER A 490 -0.80 -5.45 -27.56
CA SER A 490 -0.38 -5.08 -28.91
C SER A 490 0.96 -5.70 -29.24
N LYS A 491 1.15 -6.05 -30.51
CA LYS A 491 2.37 -6.63 -31.04
C LYS A 491 3.22 -5.55 -31.71
N CYS A 492 4.42 -5.34 -31.18
CA CYS A 492 5.45 -4.46 -31.73
C CYS A 492 6.02 -5.01 -33.04
N HIS A 493 6.76 -4.19 -33.79
CA HIS A 493 7.39 -4.59 -35.06
C HIS A 493 8.35 -5.78 -34.90
N ASP A 494 9.13 -5.81 -33.83
CA ASP A 494 10.09 -6.87 -33.49
C ASP A 494 9.44 -8.17 -33.00
N GLY A 495 8.11 -8.20 -32.88
CA GLY A 495 7.34 -9.33 -32.39
C GLY A 495 7.09 -9.34 -30.88
N ARG A 496 7.65 -8.39 -30.12
CA ARG A 496 7.36 -8.21 -28.69
C ARG A 496 5.88 -7.91 -28.48
N VAL A 497 5.29 -8.44 -27.41
CA VAL A 497 3.93 -8.08 -26.99
C VAL A 497 4.02 -7.10 -25.82
N VAL A 498 3.34 -5.97 -25.95
CA VAL A 498 3.22 -4.94 -24.92
C VAL A 498 1.76 -4.86 -24.46
N LEU A 499 1.56 -4.73 -23.14
CA LEU A 499 0.25 -4.51 -22.55
C LEU A 499 0.01 -3.01 -22.41
N LEU A 500 -0.99 -2.49 -23.12
CA LEU A 500 -1.27 -1.06 -23.20
C LEU A 500 -2.57 -0.72 -22.49
N HIS A 501 -2.51 0.18 -21.51
CA HIS A 501 -3.70 0.87 -21.03
C HIS A 501 -4.05 1.98 -22.03
N THR A 502 -5.18 1.84 -22.70
CA THR A 502 -5.56 2.67 -23.84
C THR A 502 -6.79 3.49 -23.52
N SER A 503 -6.71 4.79 -23.77
CA SER A 503 -7.85 5.71 -23.72
C SER A 503 -8.16 6.23 -25.12
N VAL A 504 -9.37 6.01 -25.62
CA VAL A 504 -9.82 6.46 -26.95
C VAL A 504 -10.96 7.44 -26.82
N ALA A 505 -10.76 8.67 -27.33
CA ALA A 505 -11.75 9.74 -27.30
C ALA A 505 -12.20 10.13 -28.71
N PRO A 506 -13.51 10.21 -28.97
CA PRO A 506 -14.04 10.75 -30.21
C PRO A 506 -13.96 12.28 -30.25
N ILE A 507 -13.51 12.82 -31.38
CA ILE A 507 -13.51 14.25 -31.70
C ILE A 507 -14.43 14.47 -32.90
N SER A 508 -15.38 15.37 -32.76
CA SER A 508 -16.28 15.78 -33.86
C SER A 508 -15.83 17.13 -34.40
N SER A 509 -15.78 17.25 -35.73
CA SER A 509 -15.76 18.55 -36.39
C SER A 509 -17.19 19.09 -36.45
N THR A 510 -17.37 20.35 -36.04
CA THR A 510 -18.64 21.08 -35.89
C THR A 510 -19.78 20.55 -36.76
N GLY A 511 -20.72 19.82 -36.15
CA GLY A 511 -22.02 19.48 -36.74
C GLY A 511 -22.09 18.21 -37.61
N SER A 512 -21.01 17.43 -37.75
CA SER A 512 -21.01 16.16 -38.49
C SER A 512 -21.05 14.92 -37.58
N SER A 513 -21.59 13.81 -38.09
CA SER A 513 -21.58 12.49 -37.43
C SER A 513 -20.25 11.73 -37.64
N ASP A 514 -19.29 12.33 -38.34
CA ASP A 514 -17.99 11.75 -38.62
C ASP A 514 -17.04 12.06 -37.47
N PHE A 515 -16.67 11.02 -36.72
CA PHE A 515 -15.70 11.14 -35.63
C PHE A 515 -14.30 10.81 -36.14
N VAL A 516 -13.35 11.61 -35.69
CA VAL A 516 -11.93 11.23 -35.66
C VAL A 516 -11.61 10.82 -34.24
N TYR A 517 -10.85 9.74 -34.06
CA TYR A 517 -10.55 9.20 -32.74
C TYR A 517 -9.11 9.52 -32.35
N VAL A 518 -8.93 10.04 -31.14
CA VAL A 518 -7.60 10.22 -30.53
C VAL A 518 -7.41 9.13 -29.50
N ALA A 519 -6.33 8.37 -29.63
CA ALA A 519 -5.92 7.36 -28.68
C ALA A 519 -4.62 7.73 -27.99
N LEU A 520 -4.62 7.56 -26.66
CA LEU A 520 -3.49 7.69 -25.76
C LEU A 520 -3.16 6.31 -25.20
N PHE A 521 -1.88 5.97 -25.15
CA PHE A 521 -1.41 4.67 -24.65
C PHE A 521 -0.43 4.85 -23.50
N GLU A 522 -0.57 4.00 -22.50
CA GLU A 522 0.39 3.84 -21.41
C GLU A 522 0.85 2.37 -21.41
N ASP A 523 2.18 2.16 -21.44
CA ASP A 523 2.75 0.82 -21.30
C ASP A 523 2.69 0.41 -19.82
N ILE A 524 1.87 -0.60 -19.53
CA ILE A 524 1.70 -1.14 -18.17
C ILE A 524 2.35 -2.53 -18.05
N THR A 525 3.18 -2.94 -19.00
CA THR A 525 3.78 -4.28 -19.02
C THR A 525 4.65 -4.54 -17.79
N GLU A 526 5.52 -3.59 -17.42
CA GLU A 526 6.39 -3.71 -16.24
C GLU A 526 5.57 -3.67 -14.95
N ARG A 527 4.66 -2.70 -14.83
CA ARG A 527 3.75 -2.59 -13.69
C ARG A 527 2.95 -3.87 -13.46
N ARG A 528 2.40 -4.47 -14.52
CA ARG A 528 1.63 -5.72 -14.40
C ARG A 528 2.51 -6.89 -13.97
N ARG A 529 3.74 -6.98 -14.47
CA ARG A 529 4.71 -7.99 -14.02
C ARG A 529 5.06 -7.81 -12.54
N GLU A 530 5.30 -6.58 -12.10
CA GLU A 530 5.56 -6.30 -10.68
C GLU A 530 4.35 -6.67 -9.80
N GLU A 531 3.13 -6.33 -10.23
CA GLU A 531 1.90 -6.71 -9.54
C GLU A 531 1.73 -8.24 -9.47
N ASP A 532 1.98 -8.95 -10.57
CA ASP A 532 1.91 -10.41 -10.64
C ASP A 532 3.03 -11.07 -9.80
N ASP A 533 4.24 -10.51 -9.78
CA ASP A 533 5.38 -10.98 -8.99
C ASP A 533 5.11 -10.79 -7.49
N VAL A 534 4.58 -9.63 -7.08
CA VAL A 534 4.15 -9.37 -5.71
C VAL A 534 3.06 -10.35 -5.29
N TRP A 535 2.09 -10.60 -6.18
CA TRP A 535 1.03 -11.55 -5.90
C TRP A 535 1.58 -12.98 -5.75
N CYS A 536 2.49 -13.40 -6.64
CA CYS A 536 3.15 -14.70 -6.54
C CYS A 536 3.96 -14.83 -5.25
N GLN A 537 4.76 -13.82 -4.88
CA GLN A 537 5.52 -13.82 -3.63
C GLN A 537 4.63 -13.88 -2.38
N ALA A 538 3.48 -13.19 -2.40
CA ALA A 538 2.55 -13.18 -1.29
C ALA A 538 1.80 -14.51 -1.11
N ASN A 539 1.60 -15.28 -2.20
CA ASN A 539 0.67 -16.41 -2.24
C ASN A 539 1.32 -17.78 -2.57
N PHE A 540 2.54 -17.82 -3.06
CA PHE A 540 3.24 -19.06 -3.45
C PHE A 540 4.59 -19.19 -2.76
N ASP A 541 5.01 -20.42 -2.53
CA ASP A 541 6.32 -20.77 -2.01
C ASP A 541 7.35 -20.62 -3.14
N ALA A 542 8.35 -19.75 -2.95
CA ALA A 542 9.32 -19.42 -3.98
C ALA A 542 10.18 -20.60 -4.45
N LEU A 543 10.30 -21.65 -3.61
CA LEU A 543 11.09 -22.83 -3.95
C LEU A 543 10.28 -23.84 -4.78
N THR A 544 9.08 -24.20 -4.31
CA THR A 544 8.28 -25.29 -4.88
C THR A 544 7.25 -24.81 -5.92
N GLY A 545 6.93 -23.51 -5.95
CA GLY A 545 5.85 -22.96 -6.79
C GLY A 545 4.45 -23.36 -6.34
N LEU A 546 4.32 -24.04 -5.19
CA LEU A 546 3.05 -24.40 -4.58
C LEU A 546 2.46 -23.22 -3.79
N PRO A 547 1.14 -23.17 -3.58
CA PRO A 547 0.53 -22.29 -2.59
C PRO A 547 1.31 -22.25 -1.27
N ASN A 548 1.56 -21.06 -0.74
CA ASN A 548 2.17 -20.89 0.56
C ASN A 548 1.11 -20.91 1.67
N ARG A 549 1.54 -20.69 2.92
CA ARG A 549 0.64 -20.65 4.09
C ARG A 549 -0.51 -19.64 3.95
N ASN A 550 -0.28 -18.48 3.33
CA ASN A 550 -1.33 -17.46 3.15
C ASN A 550 -2.42 -17.93 2.19
N LEU A 551 -2.03 -18.36 0.98
CA LEU A 551 -2.98 -18.83 -0.02
C LEU A 551 -3.69 -20.12 0.43
N PHE A 552 -2.99 -20.98 1.17
CA PHE A 552 -3.60 -22.16 1.79
C PHE A 552 -4.71 -21.78 2.77
N GLN A 553 -4.47 -20.82 3.68
CA GLN A 553 -5.47 -20.36 4.63
C GLN A 553 -6.70 -19.75 3.95
N ASP A 554 -6.49 -18.92 2.91
CA ASP A 554 -7.58 -18.35 2.12
C ASP A 554 -8.43 -19.44 1.46
N ARG A 555 -7.79 -20.42 0.80
CA ARG A 555 -8.49 -21.56 0.20
C ARG A 555 -9.19 -22.44 1.23
N LEU A 556 -8.61 -22.61 2.41
CA LEU A 556 -9.20 -23.38 3.51
C LEU A 556 -10.49 -22.70 4.02
N VAL A 557 -10.47 -21.37 4.19
CA VAL A 557 -11.67 -20.59 4.56
C VAL A 557 -12.75 -20.76 3.49
N GLN A 558 -12.40 -20.60 2.21
CA GLN A 558 -13.35 -20.77 1.11
C GLN A 558 -13.93 -22.18 1.04
N ALA A 559 -13.11 -23.21 1.24
CA ALA A 559 -13.54 -24.60 1.24
C ALA A 559 -14.50 -24.90 2.40
N VAL A 560 -14.21 -24.39 3.61
CA VAL A 560 -15.11 -24.53 4.77
C VAL A 560 -16.45 -23.83 4.51
N GLU A 561 -16.45 -22.61 3.97
CA GLU A 561 -17.68 -21.92 3.60
C GLU A 561 -18.49 -22.68 2.54
N GLN A 562 -17.82 -23.21 1.52
CA GLN A 562 -18.45 -24.00 0.47
C GLN A 562 -19.03 -25.30 1.03
N SER A 563 -18.30 -26.00 1.89
CA SER A 563 -18.74 -27.22 2.56
C SER A 563 -19.96 -26.96 3.45
N ARG A 564 -19.96 -25.83 4.17
CA ARG A 564 -21.10 -25.37 5.00
C ARG A 564 -22.34 -25.08 4.16
N ARG A 565 -22.19 -24.41 3.00
CA ARG A 565 -23.31 -24.13 2.08
C ARG A 565 -23.88 -25.41 1.46
N ASN A 566 -23.01 -26.33 1.04
CA ASN A 566 -23.39 -27.52 0.29
C ASN A 566 -23.69 -28.74 1.17
N LYS A 567 -23.52 -28.63 2.50
CA LYS A 567 -23.57 -29.76 3.45
C LYS A 567 -22.66 -30.92 3.02
N GLY A 568 -21.53 -30.58 2.40
CA GLY A 568 -20.52 -31.53 1.96
C GLY A 568 -19.52 -31.87 3.07
N MET A 569 -18.78 -32.96 2.89
CA MET A 569 -17.61 -33.30 3.69
C MET A 569 -16.35 -32.86 2.96
N MET A 570 -15.42 -32.23 3.67
CA MET A 570 -14.09 -31.92 3.17
C MET A 570 -13.02 -32.59 4.02
N ALA A 571 -11.85 -32.82 3.42
CA ALA A 571 -10.71 -33.41 4.09
C ALA A 571 -9.51 -32.46 4.06
N LEU A 572 -8.82 -32.38 5.18
CA LEU A 572 -7.56 -31.70 5.34
C LEU A 572 -6.48 -32.72 5.72
N MET A 573 -5.37 -32.73 4.98
CA MET A 573 -4.19 -33.50 5.30
C MET A 573 -3.02 -32.59 5.64
N TYR A 574 -2.29 -32.90 6.70
CA TYR A 574 -0.99 -32.33 7.03
C TYR A 574 0.07 -33.39 6.81
N ILE A 575 1.17 -33.04 6.18
CA ILE A 575 2.22 -33.95 5.73
C ILE A 575 3.57 -33.39 6.16
N ASP A 576 4.35 -34.18 6.89
CA ASP A 576 5.72 -33.85 7.28
C ASP A 576 6.68 -34.87 6.64
N LEU A 577 7.79 -34.39 6.06
CA LEU A 577 8.79 -35.26 5.45
C LEU A 577 9.75 -35.84 6.51
N ASP A 578 9.59 -37.12 6.80
CA ASP A 578 10.41 -37.84 7.78
C ASP A 578 11.88 -37.89 7.34
N GLY A 579 12.77 -37.36 8.18
CA GLY A 579 14.21 -37.40 7.95
C GLY A 579 14.75 -36.30 7.02
N PHE A 580 13.92 -35.34 6.60
CA PHE A 580 14.35 -34.21 5.78
C PHE A 580 15.54 -33.45 6.38
N LYS A 581 15.53 -33.19 7.69
CA LYS A 581 16.65 -32.53 8.39
C LYS A 581 17.98 -33.26 8.19
N LYS A 582 17.97 -34.60 8.20
CA LYS A 582 19.19 -35.39 7.98
C LYS A 582 19.76 -35.19 6.58
N VAL A 583 18.90 -35.03 5.58
CA VAL A 583 19.32 -34.75 4.20
C VAL A 583 19.99 -33.38 4.11
N ASN A 584 19.40 -32.35 4.72
CA ASN A 584 20.02 -31.03 4.80
C ASN A 584 21.37 -31.06 5.52
N ASP A 585 21.45 -31.75 6.66
CA ASP A 585 22.66 -31.81 7.49
C ASP A 585 23.78 -32.62 6.80
N THR A 586 23.44 -33.61 5.96
CA THR A 586 24.40 -34.52 5.32
C THR A 586 24.82 -34.06 3.91
N LEU A 587 23.86 -33.59 3.11
CA LEU A 587 24.04 -33.29 1.68
C LEU A 587 23.89 -31.79 1.35
N GLY A 588 23.56 -30.96 2.34
CA GLY A 588 23.42 -29.52 2.20
C GLY A 588 22.04 -29.07 1.72
N HIS A 589 21.79 -27.77 1.85
CA HIS A 589 20.49 -27.17 1.53
C HIS A 589 20.05 -27.34 0.08
N ALA A 590 20.98 -27.36 -0.89
CA ALA A 590 20.64 -27.58 -2.29
C ALA A 590 20.01 -28.99 -2.53
N ALA A 591 20.47 -30.00 -1.79
CA ALA A 591 19.89 -31.34 -1.83
C ALA A 591 18.49 -31.37 -1.18
N GLY A 592 18.33 -30.70 -0.04
CA GLY A 592 17.00 -30.51 0.56
C GLY A 592 16.03 -29.76 -0.36
N ASP A 593 16.51 -28.76 -1.09
CA ASP A 593 15.69 -28.00 -2.03
C ASP A 593 15.16 -28.87 -3.18
N MET A 594 15.99 -29.79 -3.69
CA MET A 594 15.56 -30.77 -4.69
C MET A 594 14.52 -31.74 -4.13
N VAL A 595 14.72 -32.22 -2.89
CA VAL A 595 13.72 -33.05 -2.20
C VAL A 595 12.39 -32.33 -2.10
N LEU A 596 12.38 -31.07 -1.68
CA LEU A 596 11.14 -30.32 -1.48
C LEU A 596 10.37 -30.09 -2.78
N LYS A 597 11.08 -29.78 -3.87
CA LYS A 597 10.48 -29.65 -5.20
C LYS A 597 9.87 -30.97 -5.65
N GLU A 598 10.64 -32.05 -5.63
CA GLU A 598 10.18 -33.36 -6.07
C GLU A 598 9.05 -33.91 -5.17
N ALA A 599 9.10 -33.67 -3.86
CA ALA A 599 8.03 -34.04 -2.94
C ALA A 599 6.73 -33.30 -3.27
N GLY A 600 6.82 -32.00 -3.55
CA GLY A 600 5.69 -31.20 -4.02
C GLY A 600 5.07 -31.75 -5.30
N ASP A 601 5.89 -32.06 -6.30
CA ASP A 601 5.45 -32.65 -7.58
C ASP A 601 4.81 -34.03 -7.38
N ARG A 602 5.41 -34.87 -6.53
CA ARG A 602 4.90 -36.21 -6.21
C ARG A 602 3.56 -36.15 -5.49
N ILE A 603 3.33 -35.18 -4.61
CA ILE A 603 2.04 -34.98 -3.93
C ILE A 603 1.01 -34.48 -4.95
N ALA A 604 1.35 -33.45 -5.73
CA ALA A 604 0.47 -32.83 -6.71
C ALA A 604 -0.03 -33.82 -7.79
N ALA A 605 0.82 -34.79 -8.19
CA ALA A 605 0.47 -35.78 -9.21
C ALA A 605 -0.73 -36.68 -8.86
N TYR A 606 -1.11 -36.79 -7.59
CA TYR A 606 -2.26 -37.58 -7.13
C TYR A 606 -3.51 -36.73 -6.83
N LEU A 607 -3.45 -35.43 -7.09
CA LEU A 607 -4.51 -34.48 -6.78
C LEU A 607 -5.22 -34.00 -8.04
N ARG A 608 -6.51 -33.66 -7.92
CA ARG A 608 -7.30 -33.06 -9.01
C ARG A 608 -7.05 -31.56 -9.05
N SER A 609 -7.43 -30.91 -10.16
CA SER A 609 -7.35 -29.45 -10.30
C SER A 609 -8.20 -28.67 -9.28
N THR A 610 -9.18 -29.33 -8.65
CA THR A 610 -10.02 -28.76 -7.58
C THR A 610 -9.38 -28.85 -6.20
N ASP A 611 -8.39 -29.72 -6.05
CA ASP A 611 -7.70 -29.95 -4.78
C ASP A 611 -6.54 -28.96 -4.67
N THR A 612 -6.08 -28.72 -3.44
CA THR A 612 -4.97 -27.80 -3.19
C THR A 612 -3.88 -28.53 -2.45
N VAL A 613 -2.66 -28.53 -2.99
CA VAL A 613 -1.44 -28.80 -2.23
C VAL A 613 -0.78 -27.47 -1.90
N ALA A 614 -0.24 -27.35 -0.70
CA ALA A 614 0.48 -26.19 -0.22
C ALA A 614 1.73 -26.59 0.52
N ARG A 615 2.75 -25.74 0.52
CA ARG A 615 3.90 -25.87 1.42
C ARG A 615 3.80 -24.82 2.51
N LEU A 616 3.72 -25.25 3.76
CA LEU A 616 3.47 -24.37 4.91
C LEU A 616 4.76 -23.78 5.50
N GLY A 617 5.90 -24.40 5.21
CA GLY A 617 7.24 -23.99 5.64
C GLY A 617 8.10 -25.21 5.97
N GLY A 618 9.43 -25.11 5.85
CA GLY A 618 10.32 -26.24 6.15
C GLY A 618 10.01 -27.47 5.30
N ASP A 619 9.76 -28.59 5.97
CA ASP A 619 9.34 -29.91 5.45
C ASP A 619 7.81 -30.16 5.52
N GLU A 620 7.03 -29.15 5.89
CA GLU A 620 5.57 -29.27 6.06
C GLU A 620 4.81 -28.95 4.77
N PHE A 621 3.96 -29.89 4.36
CA PHE A 621 2.99 -29.74 3.28
C PHE A 621 1.58 -29.92 3.82
N ALA A 622 0.60 -29.31 3.16
CA ALA A 622 -0.81 -29.52 3.43
C ALA A 622 -1.57 -29.82 2.14
N VAL A 623 -2.57 -30.68 2.24
CA VAL A 623 -3.48 -31.02 1.15
C VAL A 623 -4.91 -30.75 1.58
N LEU A 624 -5.64 -29.96 0.79
CA LEU A 624 -7.02 -29.60 1.00
C LEU A 624 -7.87 -30.18 -0.12
N ILE A 625 -8.89 -30.96 0.25
CA ILE A 625 -9.85 -31.59 -0.67
C ILE A 625 -11.25 -31.05 -0.32
N PRO A 626 -11.74 -30.01 -1.03
CA PRO A 626 -12.95 -29.25 -0.66
C PRO A 626 -14.27 -30.02 -0.77
N ALA A 627 -14.30 -31.07 -1.58
CA ALA A 627 -15.48 -31.89 -1.80
C ALA A 627 -15.07 -33.36 -1.90
N SER A 628 -15.26 -34.11 -0.82
CA SER A 628 -14.92 -35.53 -0.74
C SER A 628 -16.18 -36.40 -0.76
N VAL A 629 -16.14 -37.52 -1.49
CA VAL A 629 -17.29 -38.43 -1.66
C VAL A 629 -17.31 -39.50 -0.56
N SER A 630 -16.15 -39.93 -0.03
CA SER A 630 -16.07 -40.87 1.09
C SER A 630 -14.72 -40.82 1.83
N PRO A 631 -14.66 -41.18 3.14
CA PRO A 631 -13.39 -41.29 3.88
C PRO A 631 -12.40 -42.27 3.24
N ARG A 632 -12.90 -43.36 2.64
CA ARG A 632 -12.06 -44.36 1.96
C ARG A 632 -11.31 -43.80 0.74
N GLU A 633 -11.92 -42.87 0.01
CA GLU A 633 -11.24 -42.21 -1.13
C GLU A 633 -10.08 -41.34 -0.64
N ILE A 634 -10.25 -40.67 0.49
CA ILE A 634 -9.22 -39.83 1.12
C ILE A 634 -8.07 -40.68 1.68
N GLU A 635 -8.39 -41.81 2.32
CA GLU A 635 -7.39 -42.79 2.76
C GLU A 635 -6.59 -43.34 1.56
N PHE A 636 -7.25 -43.64 0.45
CA PHE A 636 -6.59 -44.10 -0.78
C PHE A 636 -5.64 -43.04 -1.36
N VAL A 637 -6.05 -41.77 -1.41
CA VAL A 637 -5.19 -40.66 -1.84
C VAL A 637 -3.96 -40.54 -0.92
N ALA A 638 -4.15 -40.58 0.40
CA ALA A 638 -3.06 -40.53 1.36
C ALA A 638 -2.08 -41.70 1.22
N GLU A 639 -2.58 -42.92 1.01
CA GLU A 639 -1.74 -44.10 0.76
C GLU A 639 -0.92 -43.95 -0.53
N ARG A 640 -1.53 -43.45 -1.61
CA ARG A 640 -0.82 -43.18 -2.88
C ARG A 640 0.27 -42.13 -2.73
N ILE A 641 0.01 -41.06 -1.98
CA ILE A 641 1.01 -40.04 -1.65
C ILE A 641 2.17 -40.65 -0.88
N LEU A 642 1.91 -41.43 0.18
CA LEU A 642 2.96 -42.09 0.97
C LEU A 642 3.82 -43.04 0.14
N VAL A 643 3.19 -43.87 -0.70
CA VAL A 643 3.90 -44.81 -1.60
C VAL A 643 4.79 -44.03 -2.58
N SER A 644 4.32 -42.89 -3.08
CA SER A 644 5.10 -42.01 -3.96
C SER A 644 6.29 -41.37 -3.24
N LEU A 645 6.07 -40.83 -2.04
CA LEU A 645 7.13 -40.23 -1.24
C LEU A 645 8.19 -41.26 -0.82
N ALA A 646 7.83 -42.52 -0.59
CA ALA A 646 8.76 -43.57 -0.22
C ALA A 646 9.71 -44.03 -1.36
N GLN A 647 9.48 -43.60 -2.61
CA GLN A 647 10.40 -43.89 -3.71
C GLN A 647 11.71 -43.08 -3.55
N PRO A 648 12.87 -43.61 -3.98
CA PRO A 648 14.13 -42.87 -3.90
C PRO A 648 14.06 -41.51 -4.62
N PHE A 649 14.59 -40.45 -4.01
CA PHE A 649 14.75 -39.12 -4.61
C PHE A 649 16.10 -39.03 -5.32
N ASP A 650 16.14 -38.49 -6.54
CA ASP A 650 17.39 -38.27 -7.28
C ASP A 650 17.91 -36.86 -7.02
N LEU A 651 19.03 -36.78 -6.29
CA LEU A 651 19.64 -35.53 -5.82
C LEU A 651 20.87 -35.18 -6.65
N GLY A 652 20.80 -35.36 -7.97
CA GLY A 652 21.90 -35.04 -8.89
C GLY A 652 23.02 -36.08 -8.86
N GLY A 653 22.66 -37.37 -8.86
CA GLY A 653 23.60 -38.49 -8.87
C GLY A 653 23.78 -39.21 -7.53
N GLN A 654 23.07 -38.79 -6.48
CA GLN A 654 22.91 -39.53 -5.22
C GLN A 654 21.43 -39.81 -4.97
N THR A 655 21.11 -41.00 -4.48
CA THR A 655 19.73 -41.38 -4.18
C THR A 655 19.50 -41.49 -2.69
N GLU A 656 18.53 -40.74 -2.16
CA GLU A 656 18.12 -40.82 -0.76
C GLU A 656 16.67 -41.31 -0.63
N LYS A 657 16.39 -42.00 0.47
CA LYS A 657 15.03 -42.46 0.79
C LYS A 657 14.48 -41.62 1.93
N ILE A 658 13.35 -40.98 1.66
CA ILE A 658 12.60 -40.15 2.59
C ILE A 658 11.21 -40.77 2.69
N ALA A 659 10.55 -40.58 3.83
CA ALA A 659 9.16 -40.99 4.03
C ALA A 659 8.31 -39.77 4.39
N GLY A 660 7.00 -39.96 4.44
CA GLY A 660 6.07 -38.93 4.91
C GLY A 660 5.27 -39.43 6.11
N SER A 661 5.00 -38.54 7.06
CA SER A 661 4.00 -38.73 8.09
C SER A 661 2.77 -37.89 7.74
N VAL A 662 1.59 -38.52 7.62
CA VAL A 662 0.36 -37.84 7.17
C VAL A 662 -0.71 -37.85 8.26
N GLY A 663 -1.21 -36.68 8.64
CA GLY A 663 -2.36 -36.53 9.53
C GLY A 663 -3.59 -36.06 8.77
N ILE A 664 -4.74 -36.71 8.97
CA ILE A 664 -5.96 -36.42 8.21
C ILE A 664 -7.07 -36.02 9.18
N ALA A 665 -7.72 -34.88 8.92
CA ALA A 665 -8.92 -34.44 9.61
C ALA A 665 -10.05 -34.20 8.61
N PHE A 666 -11.26 -34.66 8.96
CA PHE A 666 -12.47 -34.39 8.20
C PHE A 666 -13.26 -33.26 8.84
N TYR A 667 -13.88 -32.45 8.00
CA TYR A 667 -14.89 -31.48 8.41
C TYR A 667 -16.26 -31.97 7.97
N SER A 668 -17.18 -32.11 8.93
CA SER A 668 -18.53 -32.64 8.70
C SER A 668 -19.67 -31.70 9.12
N GLY A 669 -19.36 -30.46 9.51
CA GLY A 669 -20.34 -29.38 9.72
C GLY A 669 -20.79 -29.10 11.17
N GLU A 670 -21.39 -27.91 11.29
CA GLU A 670 -22.11 -27.23 12.40
C GLU A 670 -21.37 -26.66 13.63
N GLU A 671 -20.27 -27.21 14.15
CA GLU A 671 -19.59 -26.64 15.36
C GLU A 671 -18.05 -26.60 15.30
N GLU A 672 -17.46 -26.61 14.11
CA GLU A 672 -16.01 -26.67 13.93
C GLU A 672 -15.40 -25.32 13.55
N ASN A 673 -14.54 -24.80 14.42
CA ASN A 673 -13.64 -23.69 14.13
C ASN A 673 -12.50 -24.18 13.20
N LEU A 674 -12.11 -23.34 12.24
CA LEU A 674 -10.97 -23.55 11.33
C LEU A 674 -9.71 -23.99 12.08
N ASP A 675 -9.41 -23.31 13.19
CA ASP A 675 -8.24 -23.61 14.02
C ASP A 675 -8.29 -25.02 14.60
N ARG A 676 -9.49 -25.52 14.94
CA ARG A 676 -9.65 -26.90 15.42
C ARG A 676 -9.41 -27.90 14.30
N LEU A 677 -9.88 -27.64 13.08
CA LEU A 677 -9.67 -28.54 11.95
C LEU A 677 -8.17 -28.69 11.64
N VAL A 678 -7.45 -27.57 11.60
CA VAL A 678 -5.99 -27.54 11.42
C VAL A 678 -5.29 -28.28 12.57
N HIS A 679 -5.64 -27.96 13.82
CA HIS A 679 -5.03 -28.59 14.99
C HIS A 679 -5.24 -30.10 15.04
N ARG A 680 -6.41 -30.59 14.61
CA ARG A 680 -6.70 -32.03 14.53
C ARG A 680 -5.85 -32.75 13.48
N ALA A 681 -5.67 -32.15 12.31
CA ALA A 681 -4.80 -32.69 11.27
C ALA A 681 -3.35 -32.77 11.77
N ASP A 682 -2.89 -31.72 12.46
CA ASP A 682 -1.56 -31.65 13.07
C ASP A 682 -1.35 -32.71 14.17
N ILE A 683 -2.31 -32.88 15.10
CA ILE A 683 -2.26 -33.95 16.13
C ILE A 683 -2.16 -35.32 15.48
N ALA A 684 -2.97 -35.58 14.44
CA ALA A 684 -2.96 -36.86 13.74
C ALA A 684 -1.61 -37.11 13.03
N MET A 685 -1.02 -36.07 12.44
CA MET A 685 0.29 -36.13 11.79
C MET A 685 1.40 -36.42 12.81
N TYR A 686 1.38 -35.73 13.94
CA TYR A 686 2.33 -35.96 15.03
C TYR A 686 2.20 -37.38 15.61
N ALA A 687 0.98 -37.89 15.74
CA ALA A 687 0.73 -39.27 16.13
C ALA A 687 1.29 -40.29 15.11
N ALA A 688 1.20 -39.99 13.80
CA ALA A 688 1.83 -40.79 12.76
C ALA A 688 3.37 -40.81 12.93
N LYS A 689 3.98 -39.65 13.17
CA LYS A 689 5.43 -39.50 13.38
C LYS A 689 5.92 -40.27 14.61
N ARG A 690 5.20 -40.21 15.73
CA ARG A 690 5.52 -40.98 16.96
C ARG A 690 5.43 -42.50 16.78
N HIS A 691 4.64 -42.98 15.82
CA HIS A 691 4.50 -44.40 15.52
C HIS A 691 5.56 -44.95 14.55
N GLY A 692 6.64 -44.21 14.32
CA GLY A 692 7.76 -44.62 13.46
C GLY A 692 7.77 -43.97 12.08
N GLY A 693 6.86 -43.03 11.82
CA GLY A 693 6.73 -42.33 10.54
C GLY A 693 6.21 -43.22 9.41
N SER A 694 6.28 -42.73 8.17
CA SER A 694 5.91 -43.47 6.95
C SER A 694 4.47 -44.02 6.95
N VAL A 695 3.53 -43.33 7.60
CA VAL A 695 2.15 -43.78 7.77
C VAL A 695 1.18 -42.61 7.78
N PHE A 696 -0.09 -42.85 7.47
CA PHE A 696 -1.15 -41.89 7.69
C PHE A 696 -1.96 -42.24 8.95
N ARG A 697 -2.50 -41.22 9.62
CA ARG A 697 -3.45 -41.38 10.72
C ARG A 697 -4.64 -40.46 10.49
N LEU A 698 -5.83 -41.02 10.66
CA LEU A 698 -7.04 -40.23 10.83
C LEU A 698 -7.06 -39.68 12.26
N TYR A 699 -7.48 -38.44 12.43
CA TYR A 699 -7.72 -37.88 13.75
C TYR A 699 -8.76 -38.71 14.52
N ASP A 700 -8.39 -39.13 15.73
CA ASP A 700 -9.28 -39.74 16.72
C ASP A 700 -9.21 -38.86 17.99
N PRO A 701 -10.36 -38.48 18.60
CA PRO A 701 -10.37 -37.71 19.86
C PRO A 701 -9.49 -38.29 20.97
N LYS A 702 -9.23 -39.61 20.99
CA LYS A 702 -8.31 -40.24 21.95
C LYS A 702 -6.85 -39.79 21.79
N MET A 703 -6.48 -39.23 20.64
CA MET A 703 -5.12 -38.72 20.39
C MET A 703 -4.85 -37.39 21.12
N GLU A 704 -5.89 -36.60 21.44
CA GLU A 704 -5.74 -35.37 22.24
C GLU A 704 -5.23 -35.67 23.66
N ALA A 705 -5.66 -36.79 24.25
CA ALA A 705 -5.24 -37.22 25.58
C ALA A 705 -3.79 -37.77 25.65
N VAL A 706 -3.13 -37.95 24.51
CA VAL A 706 -1.75 -38.49 24.41
C VAL A 706 -0.74 -37.42 23.96
N SER A 707 -1.24 -36.27 23.46
CA SER A 707 -0.46 -35.08 23.09
C SER A 707 -0.49 -33.97 24.16
N ALA A 708 -1.41 -34.03 25.13
CA ALA A 708 -1.38 -33.25 26.37
C ALA A 708 -0.62 -34.00 27.47
#